data_AF-A0A9P9T1K1-F1
#
_entry.id   AF-A0A9P9T1K1-F1
#
_cell.length_a   1.000
_cell.length_b   1.000
_cell.length_c   1.000
_cell.angle_alpha   90.00
_cell.angle_beta   90.00
_cell.angle_gamma   90.00
#
_symmetry.space_group_name_H-M   'P 1'
#
loop_
_entity.id
_entity.type
_entity.pdbx_description
1 polymer ?
#
loop_
_entity_poly.entity_id
_entity_poly.type
_entity_poly.pdbx_seq_one_letter_code
_entity_poly.pdbx_strand_id
1 'polypeptide(L)'
;MAYGDTANTNGLSLAFQAAAQVGFKVFFSFDYAGLGAWPKATVTEMIKTYGGRAEYFKHSTGQPLVSTFEGPSNAADWHQIKADTGCFFVPSWSSLGARKAVQKADHVVDGTTRTNWELDASYLIFLNNTGSYMASVSPWVFTNMPGYNKNWVWRGENTWSDRWNQLMILAQLGADQWPNEPEYIQIISWNDFGESHYIGPLNKKAYVAFGPDRGNAPFNYVENMPHDGWRLLLPYMITMWKTGSAVVTQEAAVMCRQAPGRACDSGGTTGNTASQVQAETTPWSLLQDRVYFTVLSGAKFTPRVEIGGTSRSVVWDFTPDASLGSVGLYSGHIDWDGAYGAVKFELLSESGSVVMTLMGAVISPICTNAVQNWNAWVGSAVGRSMSVSPALNMKDQKCVDGSGSTAEFVELCDMTCKYGYCPPRPCTCFKMGKGIAELDPVTVGGKPGFPLAGSECTFLGLCDYACNHGFCPSSTCTTDTSAKGKCYIPIEDPDPEDPEETSCTSGTGLGNVAGLCDFSCGRGYCPLDVCICTGRGPAITPPAATKPAGYPASGLGSDYVGLCNFACSHDYCPAGACSYVNPYGSISFELPPCSKDNKEIDCTDVGCSIDESYKESARWDAVGGNTFFDYTVTWFGDYNDFNPNPATGAQPFTGTPWLNNPVEAVAYFFAGKNSAGGSKISSDLNCGVLSSSNGCSDLQSFVCGTTDIPALDLLLTSFVNVHNFSHTMYEALDSVQNGLDSIIENVAATFWKVNVGLLGIFLKIPGVFSMILTVAAAGFWSSVLGVVALDGVTDGAATAAGAVDFFAKGFQYIADKRAASAVSQIEVETNLKSASLQFFTQTREVLDEWMKTAFNGDWQDYRNLGTHVENGLFLKDRSVLSFDWYTTMTPVVTGMSIVEAWRQKGPVAIIYENGDKVNPSNSLVSGSAETMRVKVPDGDYTLWIATTGTCGGSGGSDCIGGAVMPTGLDSLVDASNKWGVTKDDIALSSFYGYMLGGKKNPYSISNNKAKGLNPTNTGPLPFDSGLRTPGVFGIPVCTTEVFRKNLQDDKDCDQYPCRV
;
A
#
# COMPACT_ATOMS: atom_id res chain seq x y z
N MET A 1 1.59 -17.48 -15.92
CA MET A 1 0.34 -18.06 -15.36
C MET A 1 0.69 -18.79 -14.07
N ALA A 2 0.06 -18.45 -12.94
CA ALA A 2 0.33 -19.09 -11.66
C ALA A 2 -0.49 -20.38 -11.49
N TYR A 3 0.06 -21.37 -10.77
CA TYR A 3 -0.61 -22.65 -10.52
C TYR A 3 -1.85 -22.47 -9.63
N GLY A 4 -2.92 -23.21 -9.91
CA GLY A 4 -4.15 -23.18 -9.12
C GLY A 4 -5.02 -21.92 -9.27
N ASP A 5 -4.58 -20.91 -10.03
CA ASP A 5 -5.38 -19.71 -10.27
C ASP A 5 -6.65 -20.04 -11.07
N THR A 6 -7.81 -19.74 -10.49
CA THR A 6 -9.13 -19.98 -11.09
C THR A 6 -9.33 -19.25 -12.42
N ALA A 7 -8.60 -18.14 -12.66
CA ALA A 7 -8.63 -17.40 -13.91
C ALA A 7 -8.11 -18.22 -15.10
N ASN A 8 -7.24 -19.22 -14.87
CA ASN A 8 -6.68 -20.06 -15.93
C ASN A 8 -7.76 -20.85 -16.68
N THR A 9 -8.77 -21.36 -15.96
CA THR A 9 -9.79 -22.28 -16.49
C THR A 9 -10.56 -21.69 -17.68
N ASN A 10 -11.01 -20.44 -17.54
CA ASN A 10 -11.73 -19.73 -18.61
C ASN A 10 -10.81 -18.85 -19.45
N GLY A 11 -9.77 -18.27 -18.85
CA GLY A 11 -8.87 -17.32 -19.49
C GLY A 11 -8.11 -17.94 -20.66
N LEU A 12 -7.67 -19.20 -20.53
CA LEU A 12 -6.95 -19.90 -21.60
C LEU A 12 -7.80 -20.07 -22.87
N SER A 13 -9.03 -20.55 -22.73
CA SER A 13 -9.92 -20.75 -23.89
C SER A 13 -10.18 -19.42 -24.63
N LEU A 14 -10.45 -18.35 -23.87
CA LEU A 14 -10.69 -17.02 -24.41
C LEU A 14 -9.45 -16.44 -25.11
N ALA A 15 -8.25 -16.63 -24.53
CA ALA A 15 -7.01 -16.15 -25.13
C ALA A 15 -6.74 -16.79 -26.49
N PHE A 16 -6.90 -18.12 -26.61
CA PHE A 16 -6.73 -18.80 -27.89
C PHE A 16 -7.82 -18.41 -28.91
N GLN A 17 -9.06 -18.19 -28.46
CA GLN A 17 -10.14 -17.73 -29.33
C GLN A 17 -9.84 -16.33 -29.89
N ALA A 18 -9.40 -15.40 -29.04
CA ALA A 18 -9.00 -14.06 -29.47
C ALA A 18 -7.80 -14.12 -30.42
N ALA A 19 -6.79 -14.94 -30.11
CA ALA A 19 -5.62 -15.14 -30.95
C ALA A 19 -6.00 -15.61 -32.36
N ALA A 20 -6.93 -16.56 -32.47
CA ALA A 20 -7.44 -17.04 -33.76
C ALA A 20 -8.10 -15.92 -34.59
N GLN A 21 -8.84 -15.02 -33.95
CA GLN A 21 -9.58 -13.95 -34.64
C GLN A 21 -8.68 -12.91 -35.29
N VAL A 22 -7.54 -12.60 -34.68
CA VAL A 22 -6.61 -11.55 -35.16
C VAL A 22 -5.32 -12.11 -35.76
N GLY A 23 -5.19 -13.44 -35.84
CA GLY A 23 -3.98 -14.11 -36.32
C GLY A 23 -2.78 -13.98 -35.38
N PHE A 24 -3.01 -13.66 -34.10
CA PHE A 24 -1.96 -13.57 -33.09
C PHE A 24 -1.54 -14.97 -32.61
N LYS A 25 -0.33 -15.09 -32.05
CA LYS A 25 0.18 -16.36 -31.53
C LYS A 25 0.34 -16.29 -30.02
N VAL A 26 0.05 -17.39 -29.34
CA VAL A 26 0.15 -17.50 -27.87
C VAL A 26 1.02 -18.68 -27.48
N PHE A 27 1.76 -18.57 -26.40
CA PHE A 27 2.50 -19.69 -25.78
C PHE A 27 2.35 -19.64 -24.26
N PHE A 28 2.73 -20.71 -23.59
CA PHE A 28 2.67 -20.77 -22.14
C PHE A 28 3.95 -20.30 -21.49
N SER A 29 3.82 -19.33 -20.60
CA SER A 29 4.80 -19.00 -19.56
C SER A 29 4.24 -19.41 -18.21
N PHE A 30 4.80 -20.45 -17.60
CA PHE A 30 4.37 -21.01 -16.32
C PHE A 30 5.10 -20.30 -15.17
N ASP A 31 4.35 -19.67 -14.27
CA ASP A 31 4.90 -18.97 -13.12
C ASP A 31 5.04 -19.95 -11.95
N TYR A 32 6.29 -20.31 -11.63
CA TYR A 32 6.64 -21.25 -10.57
C TYR A 32 6.81 -20.56 -9.20
N ALA A 33 6.83 -19.22 -9.14
CA ALA A 33 7.03 -18.45 -7.91
C ALA A 33 5.75 -17.83 -7.36
N GLY A 34 4.74 -17.56 -8.20
CA GLY A 34 3.55 -16.80 -7.80
C GLY A 34 2.64 -17.48 -6.76
N LEU A 35 2.21 -18.72 -7.01
CA LEU A 35 1.36 -19.51 -6.09
C LEU A 35 1.97 -20.90 -5.79
N GLY A 36 3.29 -20.99 -5.88
CA GLY A 36 4.05 -22.23 -5.77
C GLY A 36 4.30 -22.93 -7.10
N ALA A 37 5.15 -23.97 -7.03
CA ALA A 37 5.65 -24.67 -8.21
C ALA A 37 4.54 -25.45 -8.94
N TRP A 38 4.61 -25.44 -10.28
CA TRP A 38 3.69 -26.24 -11.09
C TRP A 38 4.03 -27.74 -11.02
N PRO A 39 3.03 -28.63 -10.83
CA PRO A 39 3.25 -30.06 -10.96
C PRO A 39 3.62 -30.46 -12.40
N LYS A 40 4.69 -31.25 -12.56
CA LYS A 40 5.16 -31.75 -13.86
C LYS A 40 4.05 -32.34 -14.74
N ALA A 41 3.18 -33.16 -14.16
CA ALA A 41 2.12 -33.84 -14.88
C ALA A 41 1.13 -32.83 -15.52
N THR A 42 0.77 -31.79 -14.78
CA THR A 42 -0.12 -30.72 -15.25
C THR A 42 0.50 -29.93 -16.39
N VAL A 43 1.78 -29.55 -16.27
CA VAL A 43 2.50 -28.85 -17.36
C VAL A 43 2.52 -29.70 -18.62
N THR A 44 2.85 -31.00 -18.48
CA THR A 44 2.91 -31.96 -19.59
C THR A 44 1.55 -32.09 -20.30
N GLU A 45 0.46 -32.22 -19.53
CA GLU A 45 -0.90 -32.35 -20.06
C GLU A 45 -1.35 -31.07 -20.79
N MET A 46 -1.07 -29.90 -20.23
CA MET A 46 -1.40 -28.62 -20.86
C MET A 46 -0.67 -28.45 -22.20
N ILE A 47 0.62 -28.78 -22.27
CA ILE A 47 1.38 -28.70 -23.52
C ILE A 47 0.82 -29.68 -24.56
N LYS A 48 0.49 -30.92 -24.18
CA LYS A 48 -0.12 -31.91 -25.08
C LYS A 48 -1.49 -31.44 -25.60
N THR A 49 -2.26 -30.75 -24.76
CA THR A 49 -3.59 -30.26 -25.11
C THR A 49 -3.54 -29.07 -26.07
N TYR A 50 -2.66 -28.11 -25.84
CA TYR A 50 -2.67 -26.84 -26.56
C TYR A 50 -1.55 -26.69 -27.61
N GLY A 51 -0.40 -27.35 -27.44
CA GLY A 51 0.78 -27.15 -28.28
C GLY A 51 0.59 -27.53 -29.76
N GLY A 52 -0.40 -28.38 -30.06
CA GLY A 52 -0.78 -28.73 -31.43
C GLY A 52 -1.64 -27.69 -32.15
N ARG A 53 -2.20 -26.71 -31.44
CA ARG A 53 -3.14 -25.74 -32.01
C ARG A 53 -2.48 -24.78 -33.00
N ALA A 54 -3.25 -24.30 -33.98
CA ALA A 54 -2.76 -23.37 -35.00
C ALA A 54 -2.38 -22.00 -34.42
N GLU A 55 -3.04 -21.59 -33.34
CA GLU A 55 -2.77 -20.33 -32.63
C GLU A 55 -1.57 -20.42 -31.68
N TYR A 56 -1.08 -21.62 -31.39
CA TYR A 56 0.07 -21.82 -30.50
C TYR A 56 1.36 -21.38 -31.20
N PHE A 57 2.19 -20.58 -30.54
CA PHE A 57 3.48 -20.16 -31.09
C PHE A 57 4.45 -21.35 -31.15
N LYS A 58 5.02 -21.57 -32.33
CA LYS A 58 5.97 -22.65 -32.57
C LYS A 58 7.33 -22.04 -32.85
N HIS A 59 8.35 -22.64 -32.24
CA HIS A 59 9.75 -22.40 -32.57
C HIS A 59 9.99 -22.68 -34.07
N SER A 60 11.07 -22.14 -34.62
CA SER A 60 11.45 -22.30 -36.05
C SER A 60 11.55 -23.77 -36.49
N THR A 61 11.87 -24.68 -35.56
CA THR A 61 11.91 -26.14 -35.77
C THR A 61 10.53 -26.83 -35.79
N GLY A 62 9.45 -26.08 -35.56
CA GLY A 62 8.07 -26.58 -35.52
C GLY A 62 7.58 -27.06 -34.15
N GLN A 63 8.43 -27.01 -33.11
CA GLN A 63 8.11 -27.41 -31.75
C GLN A 63 7.29 -26.34 -31.01
N PRO A 64 6.33 -26.69 -30.13
CA PRO A 64 5.64 -25.69 -29.31
C PRO A 64 6.62 -25.04 -28.34
N LEU A 65 6.69 -23.70 -28.31
CA LEU A 65 7.55 -22.97 -27.38
C LEU A 65 6.88 -22.90 -26.00
N VAL A 66 7.64 -23.14 -24.93
CA VAL A 66 7.17 -23.03 -23.54
C VAL A 66 8.21 -22.29 -22.74
N SER A 67 7.80 -21.39 -21.84
CA SER A 67 8.72 -20.73 -20.91
C SER A 67 8.24 -20.81 -19.46
N THR A 68 9.06 -20.31 -18.53
CA THR A 68 8.71 -20.19 -17.11
C THR A 68 9.02 -18.79 -16.58
N PHE A 69 8.44 -18.44 -15.44
CA PHE A 69 8.99 -17.43 -14.53
C PHE A 69 9.50 -18.15 -13.29
N GLU A 70 10.79 -17.98 -12.98
CA GLU A 70 11.50 -18.75 -11.95
C GLU A 70 11.34 -20.28 -12.12
N GLY A 71 11.66 -21.02 -11.06
CA GLY A 71 11.53 -22.48 -10.94
C GLY A 71 12.82 -23.31 -11.01
N PRO A 72 14.04 -22.80 -10.73
CA PRO A 72 15.28 -23.58 -10.87
C PRO A 72 15.30 -24.86 -10.00
N SER A 73 14.56 -24.86 -8.88
CA SER A 73 14.40 -26.04 -8.02
C SER A 73 13.62 -27.18 -8.69
N ASN A 74 12.87 -26.89 -9.75
CA ASN A 74 12.09 -27.85 -10.52
C ASN A 74 12.73 -28.21 -11.86
N ALA A 75 13.97 -27.77 -12.13
CA ALA A 75 14.62 -27.95 -13.42
C ALA A 75 14.71 -29.42 -13.89
N ALA A 76 14.84 -30.36 -12.94
CA ALA A 76 14.86 -31.78 -13.23
C ALA A 76 13.58 -32.27 -13.95
N ASP A 77 12.42 -31.66 -13.68
CA ASP A 77 11.17 -32.02 -14.33
C ASP A 77 11.14 -31.60 -15.80
N TRP A 78 11.83 -30.52 -16.17
CA TRP A 78 11.80 -29.96 -17.52
C TRP A 78 12.44 -30.90 -18.55
N HIS A 79 13.44 -31.71 -18.17
CA HIS A 79 13.98 -32.74 -19.07
C HIS A 79 12.92 -33.77 -19.47
N GLN A 80 12.11 -34.23 -18.51
CA GLN A 80 11.03 -35.19 -18.78
C GLN A 80 9.87 -34.52 -19.54
N ILE A 81 9.52 -33.27 -19.21
CA ILE A 81 8.50 -32.52 -19.95
C ILE A 81 8.90 -32.37 -21.42
N LYS A 82 10.17 -32.01 -21.71
CA LYS A 82 10.70 -31.94 -23.08
C LYS A 82 10.58 -33.29 -23.78
N ALA A 83 10.99 -34.38 -23.13
CA ALA A 83 10.92 -35.72 -23.69
C ALA A 83 9.47 -36.17 -24.00
N ASP A 84 8.52 -35.86 -23.11
CA ASP A 84 7.13 -36.31 -23.20
C ASP A 84 6.27 -35.50 -24.18
N THR A 85 6.68 -34.24 -24.45
CA THR A 85 5.87 -33.29 -25.23
C THR A 85 6.52 -32.84 -26.53
N GLY A 86 7.84 -32.98 -26.64
CA GLY A 86 8.63 -32.45 -27.75
C GLY A 86 8.68 -30.91 -27.80
N CYS A 87 8.36 -30.21 -26.70
CA CYS A 87 8.39 -28.75 -26.66
C CYS A 87 9.81 -28.16 -26.74
N PHE A 88 9.89 -26.95 -27.26
CA PHE A 88 11.08 -26.10 -27.13
C PHE A 88 10.94 -25.28 -25.84
N PHE A 89 11.70 -25.64 -24.81
CA PHE A 89 11.53 -25.09 -23.46
C PHE A 89 12.58 -23.99 -23.20
N VAL A 90 12.13 -22.78 -22.90
CA VAL A 90 12.93 -21.59 -22.57
C VAL A 90 12.72 -21.24 -21.09
N PRO A 91 13.45 -21.89 -20.17
CA PRO A 91 13.30 -21.68 -18.73
C PRO A 91 13.89 -20.34 -18.27
N SER A 92 13.22 -19.72 -17.29
CA SER A 92 13.75 -18.58 -16.56
C SER A 92 14.67 -19.04 -15.44
N TRP A 93 15.89 -18.49 -15.44
CA TRP A 93 16.93 -18.73 -14.45
C TRP A 93 17.29 -17.46 -13.69
N SER A 94 16.34 -16.53 -13.52
CA SER A 94 16.62 -15.19 -13.01
C SER A 94 17.20 -15.10 -11.61
N SER A 95 17.14 -16.18 -10.84
CA SER A 95 17.79 -16.34 -9.53
C SER A 95 19.20 -16.95 -9.59
N LEU A 96 19.72 -17.24 -10.79
CA LEU A 96 21.07 -17.72 -11.06
C LEU A 96 21.77 -16.82 -12.08
N GLY A 97 23.01 -16.46 -11.82
CA GLY A 97 23.83 -15.80 -12.83
C GLY A 97 24.09 -16.67 -14.07
N ALA A 98 24.52 -16.03 -15.15
CA ALA A 98 24.54 -16.57 -16.51
C ALA A 98 25.33 -17.88 -16.65
N ARG A 99 26.48 -18.03 -15.96
CA ARG A 99 27.26 -19.28 -16.05
C ARG A 99 26.51 -20.45 -15.43
N LYS A 100 25.99 -20.27 -14.22
CA LYS A 100 25.26 -21.30 -13.48
C LYS A 100 23.96 -21.67 -14.19
N ALA A 101 23.29 -20.69 -14.77
CA ALA A 101 22.11 -20.87 -15.59
C ALA A 101 22.42 -21.75 -16.82
N VAL A 102 23.38 -21.36 -17.67
CA VAL A 102 23.70 -22.11 -18.90
C VAL A 102 24.13 -23.55 -18.60
N GLN A 103 24.90 -23.80 -17.53
CA GLN A 103 25.29 -25.15 -17.11
C GLN A 103 24.12 -26.05 -16.72
N LYS A 104 23.04 -25.48 -16.18
CA LYS A 104 21.84 -26.22 -15.77
C LYS A 104 20.77 -26.31 -16.86
N ALA A 105 20.81 -25.42 -17.84
CA ALA A 105 19.69 -25.15 -18.74
C ALA A 105 19.61 -26.04 -20.00
N ASP A 106 20.51 -27.02 -20.17
CA ASP A 106 20.72 -27.71 -21.44
C ASP A 106 20.83 -26.73 -22.64
N HIS A 107 21.53 -25.61 -22.45
CA HIS A 107 21.78 -24.59 -23.48
C HIS A 107 20.57 -23.73 -23.94
N VAL A 108 19.47 -23.63 -23.19
CA VAL A 108 18.38 -22.66 -23.50
C VAL A 108 18.01 -21.84 -22.28
N VAL A 109 18.12 -20.51 -22.35
CA VAL A 109 17.96 -19.62 -21.18
C VAL A 109 17.12 -18.37 -21.51
N ASP A 110 16.30 -17.94 -20.55
CA ASP A 110 15.60 -16.64 -20.54
C ASP A 110 16.35 -15.62 -19.68
N GLY A 111 16.31 -14.35 -20.07
CA GLY A 111 16.84 -13.21 -19.33
C GLY A 111 15.89 -12.69 -18.25
N THR A 112 16.41 -11.88 -17.33
CA THR A 112 15.68 -11.35 -16.17
C THR A 112 15.15 -9.94 -16.43
N THR A 113 14.27 -9.38 -15.61
CA THR A 113 13.86 -7.96 -15.72
C THR A 113 14.99 -6.95 -15.53
N ARG A 114 16.20 -7.40 -15.12
CA ARG A 114 17.40 -6.59 -14.85
C ARG A 114 18.57 -6.98 -15.73
N THR A 115 18.34 -7.08 -17.03
CA THR A 115 19.43 -7.31 -17.98
C THR A 115 20.07 -5.99 -18.40
N ASN A 116 21.40 -6.01 -18.39
CA ASN A 116 22.26 -5.01 -18.99
C ASN A 116 23.07 -5.67 -20.12
N TRP A 117 23.91 -4.85 -20.76
CA TRP A 117 24.81 -5.29 -21.82
C TRP A 117 25.70 -6.47 -21.39
N GLU A 118 26.25 -6.40 -20.18
CA GLU A 118 27.23 -7.34 -19.66
C GLU A 118 26.62 -8.71 -19.34
N LEU A 119 25.39 -8.74 -18.85
CA LEU A 119 24.67 -9.97 -18.54
C LEU A 119 24.24 -10.70 -19.82
N ASP A 120 23.67 -9.98 -20.81
CA ASP A 120 23.37 -10.57 -22.12
C ASP A 120 24.64 -11.11 -22.78
N ALA A 121 25.71 -10.32 -22.71
CA ALA A 121 27.01 -10.70 -23.23
C ALA A 121 27.48 -12.02 -22.59
N SER A 122 27.33 -12.14 -21.27
CA SER A 122 27.70 -13.34 -20.52
C SER A 122 26.88 -14.56 -20.94
N TYR A 123 25.55 -14.44 -21.06
CA TYR A 123 24.69 -15.53 -21.52
C TYR A 123 25.11 -16.03 -22.91
N LEU A 124 25.27 -15.13 -23.87
CA LEU A 124 25.65 -15.48 -25.24
C LEU A 124 27.07 -16.08 -25.32
N ILE A 125 28.04 -15.58 -24.53
CA ILE A 125 29.39 -16.18 -24.42
C ILE A 125 29.30 -17.60 -23.89
N PHE A 126 28.60 -17.83 -22.78
CA PHE A 126 28.53 -19.15 -22.15
C PHE A 126 27.74 -20.15 -22.99
N LEU A 127 26.74 -19.69 -23.74
CA LEU A 127 26.05 -20.52 -24.72
C LEU A 127 26.94 -20.94 -25.88
N ASN A 128 27.96 -20.15 -26.25
CA ASN A 128 29.01 -20.50 -27.23
C ASN A 128 28.48 -21.23 -28.49
N ASN A 129 27.43 -20.71 -29.10
CA ASN A 129 26.79 -21.26 -30.32
C ASN A 129 26.09 -22.60 -30.18
N THR A 130 25.86 -23.06 -28.95
CA THR A 130 25.20 -24.34 -28.67
C THR A 130 23.74 -24.21 -28.30
N GLY A 131 23.20 -22.99 -28.25
CA GLY A 131 21.92 -22.72 -27.60
C GLY A 131 21.24 -21.39 -27.94
N SER A 132 20.05 -21.19 -27.38
CA SER A 132 19.18 -20.03 -27.62
C SER A 132 19.04 -19.16 -26.38
N TYR A 133 19.01 -17.84 -26.60
CA TYR A 133 18.81 -16.83 -25.56
C TYR A 133 17.58 -15.98 -25.87
N MET A 134 16.70 -15.80 -24.88
CA MET A 134 15.61 -14.83 -24.91
C MET A 134 16.00 -13.63 -24.06
N ALA A 135 16.33 -12.50 -24.71
CA ALA A 135 16.68 -11.27 -24.02
C ALA A 135 15.41 -10.52 -23.58
N SER A 136 15.47 -9.87 -22.43
CA SER A 136 14.33 -9.15 -21.84
C SER A 136 14.46 -7.63 -22.00
N VAL A 137 13.32 -6.96 -22.13
CA VAL A 137 13.21 -5.49 -22.13
C VAL A 137 11.99 -5.05 -21.33
N SER A 138 12.18 -4.10 -20.42
CA SER A 138 11.12 -3.52 -19.59
C SER A 138 11.30 -2.00 -19.52
N PRO A 139 10.22 -1.21 -19.59
CA PRO A 139 10.35 0.25 -19.60
C PRO A 139 10.58 0.85 -18.22
N TRP A 140 9.99 0.28 -17.16
CA TRP A 140 9.94 0.87 -15.82
C TRP A 140 9.56 -0.17 -14.79
N VAL A 141 10.10 -0.16 -13.57
CA VAL A 141 9.66 -1.08 -12.50
C VAL A 141 9.48 -0.33 -11.20
N PHE A 142 8.25 -0.33 -10.71
CA PHE A 142 7.87 0.21 -9.40
C PHE A 142 6.70 -0.59 -8.82
N THR A 143 6.82 -0.99 -7.57
CA THR A 143 5.75 -1.66 -6.84
C THR A 143 5.67 -1.15 -5.41
N ASN A 144 4.45 -0.90 -4.93
CA ASN A 144 4.14 -0.68 -3.54
C ASN A 144 2.86 -1.45 -3.22
N MET A 145 3.03 -2.77 -3.12
CA MET A 145 1.99 -3.75 -2.87
C MET A 145 2.31 -4.54 -1.60
N PRO A 146 2.12 -3.95 -0.41
CA PRO A 146 2.36 -4.60 0.89
C PRO A 146 1.66 -5.96 1.03
N GLY A 147 0.47 -6.14 0.44
CA GLY A 147 -0.25 -7.42 0.45
C GLY A 147 0.49 -8.57 -0.24
N TYR A 148 1.51 -8.26 -1.06
CA TYR A 148 2.44 -9.23 -1.66
C TYR A 148 3.86 -9.14 -1.11
N ASN A 149 4.10 -8.40 -0.02
CA ASN A 149 5.44 -8.09 0.51
C ASN A 149 6.37 -7.41 -0.51
N LYS A 150 5.81 -6.56 -1.39
CA LYS A 150 6.58 -5.85 -2.42
C LYS A 150 6.51 -4.34 -2.21
N ASN A 151 7.66 -3.70 -2.00
CA ASN A 151 7.74 -2.25 -1.91
C ASN A 151 9.14 -1.72 -2.28
N TRP A 152 9.39 -1.50 -3.58
CA TRP A 152 10.65 -0.98 -4.07
C TRP A 152 10.50 -0.34 -5.45
N VAL A 153 11.53 0.40 -5.84
CA VAL A 153 11.69 0.93 -7.19
C VAL A 153 13.08 0.62 -7.74
N TRP A 154 13.17 0.37 -9.05
CA TRP A 154 14.44 0.30 -9.76
C TRP A 154 14.61 1.49 -10.69
N ARG A 155 15.85 1.75 -11.08
CA ARG A 155 16.16 2.79 -12.05
C ARG A 155 15.49 2.46 -13.39
N GLY A 156 14.63 3.37 -13.85
CA GLY A 156 13.75 3.15 -14.99
C GLY A 156 13.79 4.26 -16.05
N GLU A 157 14.43 5.40 -15.77
CA GLU A 157 14.14 6.65 -16.49
C GLU A 157 14.53 6.66 -17.96
N ASN A 158 15.64 6.00 -18.31
CA ASN A 158 16.08 5.82 -19.68
C ASN A 158 16.09 4.35 -20.12
N THR A 159 15.66 3.43 -19.23
CA THR A 159 15.82 1.99 -19.44
C THR A 159 15.15 1.54 -20.73
N TRP A 160 13.98 2.07 -21.08
CA TRP A 160 13.32 1.74 -22.34
C TRP A 160 14.17 2.07 -23.58
N SER A 161 14.69 3.30 -23.69
CA SER A 161 15.49 3.68 -24.86
C SER A 161 16.85 3.00 -24.87
N ASP A 162 17.51 2.95 -23.72
CA ASP A 162 18.86 2.43 -23.58
C ASP A 162 18.88 0.93 -23.85
N ARG A 163 17.90 0.20 -23.33
CA ARG A 163 17.80 -1.25 -23.52
C ARG A 163 17.52 -1.63 -24.96
N TRP A 164 16.61 -0.92 -25.65
CA TRP A 164 16.39 -1.15 -27.07
C TRP A 164 17.66 -0.87 -27.89
N ASN A 165 18.37 0.22 -27.60
CA ASN A 165 19.65 0.51 -28.27
C ASN A 165 20.69 -0.58 -28.01
N GLN A 166 20.86 -1.03 -26.75
CA GLN A 166 21.76 -2.14 -26.41
C GLN A 166 21.44 -3.41 -27.18
N LEU A 167 20.16 -3.79 -27.28
CA LEU A 167 19.74 -4.99 -28.02
C LEU A 167 20.00 -4.87 -29.53
N MET A 168 19.82 -3.68 -30.12
CA MET A 168 20.20 -3.45 -31.53
C MET A 168 21.71 -3.57 -31.73
N ILE A 169 22.50 -3.07 -30.78
CA ILE A 169 23.96 -3.15 -30.83
C ILE A 169 24.41 -4.62 -30.70
N LEU A 170 23.84 -5.37 -29.75
CA LEU A 170 24.14 -6.79 -29.55
C LEU A 170 23.80 -7.64 -30.78
N ALA A 171 22.66 -7.37 -31.43
CA ALA A 171 22.29 -8.04 -32.67
C ALA A 171 23.29 -7.74 -33.82
N GLN A 172 24.09 -6.67 -33.70
CA GLN A 172 24.94 -6.19 -34.78
C GLN A 172 26.44 -6.45 -34.62
N LEU A 173 26.95 -6.66 -33.40
CA LEU A 173 28.34 -7.11 -33.25
C LEU A 173 28.45 -8.51 -33.86
N GLY A 174 28.88 -8.57 -35.12
CA GLY A 174 28.74 -9.74 -35.98
C GLY A 174 29.55 -10.96 -35.54
N ALA A 175 29.39 -12.06 -36.30
CA ALA A 175 30.03 -13.36 -36.07
C ALA A 175 31.57 -13.33 -35.98
N ASP A 176 32.21 -12.26 -36.48
CA ASP A 176 33.65 -12.01 -36.44
C ASP A 176 34.14 -11.52 -35.08
N GLN A 177 33.27 -10.91 -34.28
CA GLN A 177 33.57 -10.41 -32.93
C GLN A 177 32.80 -11.16 -31.84
N TRP A 178 31.75 -11.89 -32.24
CA TRP A 178 30.78 -12.44 -31.31
C TRP A 178 30.21 -13.79 -31.76
N PRO A 179 30.00 -14.76 -30.85
CA PRO A 179 29.53 -16.08 -31.24
C PRO A 179 28.09 -16.09 -31.77
N ASN A 180 27.12 -15.41 -31.11
CA ASN A 180 25.66 -15.51 -31.40
C ASN A 180 24.84 -14.28 -30.95
N GLU A 181 23.70 -14.00 -31.56
CA GLU A 181 22.73 -12.98 -31.12
C GLU A 181 21.57 -13.57 -30.28
N PRO A 182 20.81 -12.75 -29.51
CA PRO A 182 19.55 -13.21 -28.90
C PRO A 182 18.54 -13.64 -29.96
N GLU A 183 17.94 -14.82 -29.80
CA GLU A 183 16.94 -15.33 -30.76
C GLU A 183 15.57 -14.66 -30.55
N TYR A 184 15.26 -14.29 -29.31
CA TYR A 184 13.99 -13.67 -28.92
C TYR A 184 14.22 -12.42 -28.08
N ILE A 185 13.31 -11.45 -28.21
CA ILE A 185 13.14 -10.35 -27.26
C ILE A 185 11.79 -10.51 -26.55
N GLN A 186 11.82 -10.54 -25.22
CA GLN A 186 10.64 -10.56 -24.36
C GLN A 186 10.39 -9.16 -23.80
N ILE A 187 9.25 -8.56 -24.17
CA ILE A 187 8.78 -7.32 -23.55
C ILE A 187 8.05 -7.68 -22.25
N ILE A 188 8.61 -7.25 -21.12
CA ILE A 188 8.05 -7.44 -19.78
C ILE A 188 7.50 -6.08 -19.33
N SER A 189 6.18 -5.86 -19.34
CA SER A 189 5.09 -6.77 -19.67
C SER A 189 3.95 -6.07 -20.42
N TRP A 190 2.96 -6.83 -20.87
CA TRP A 190 1.75 -6.24 -21.46
C TRP A 190 0.87 -5.54 -20.40
N ASN A 191 0.66 -6.14 -19.23
CA ASN A 191 -0.40 -5.72 -18.30
C ASN A 191 -0.12 -6.03 -16.82
N ASP A 192 1.15 -6.15 -16.42
CA ASP A 192 1.48 -6.19 -15.00
C ASP A 192 1.40 -4.79 -14.39
N PHE A 193 0.20 -4.44 -13.96
CA PHE A 193 -0.08 -3.14 -13.36
C PHE A 193 0.55 -3.01 -11.95
N GLY A 194 0.66 -4.11 -11.21
CA GLY A 194 1.20 -4.11 -9.84
C GLY A 194 2.70 -3.81 -9.77
N GLU A 195 3.45 -4.11 -10.82
CA GLU A 195 4.89 -3.82 -10.89
C GLU A 195 5.23 -2.67 -11.84
N SER A 196 4.22 -1.97 -12.37
CA SER A 196 4.36 -0.76 -13.18
C SER A 196 5.15 -0.92 -14.50
N HIS A 197 5.50 -2.12 -14.94
CA HIS A 197 6.21 -2.35 -16.21
C HIS A 197 5.27 -2.65 -17.40
N TYR A 198 3.97 -2.39 -17.27
CA TYR A 198 3.00 -2.62 -18.35
C TYR A 198 3.20 -1.64 -19.52
N ILE A 199 2.97 -2.11 -20.75
CA ILE A 199 2.88 -1.28 -21.97
C ILE A 199 1.49 -1.31 -22.63
N GLY A 200 0.56 -2.09 -22.07
CA GLY A 200 -0.82 -2.20 -22.54
C GLY A 200 -1.68 -1.02 -22.10
N PRO A 201 -2.86 -0.84 -22.71
CA PRO A 201 -3.78 0.21 -22.31
C PRO A 201 -4.27 -0.01 -20.88
N LEU A 202 -4.50 1.11 -20.16
CA LEU A 202 -5.08 1.08 -18.82
C LEU A 202 -6.40 0.30 -18.80
N ASN A 203 -6.53 -0.61 -17.84
CA ASN A 203 -7.70 -1.46 -17.70
C ASN A 203 -8.23 -1.38 -16.26
N LYS A 204 -9.29 -0.59 -16.06
CA LYS A 204 -9.93 -0.40 -14.75
C LYS A 204 -10.38 -1.71 -14.09
N LYS A 205 -10.68 -2.75 -14.88
CA LYS A 205 -11.06 -4.07 -14.34
C LYS A 205 -9.90 -4.76 -13.61
N ALA A 206 -8.65 -4.41 -13.94
CA ALA A 206 -7.47 -4.94 -13.27
C ALA A 206 -7.12 -4.18 -11.98
N TYR A 207 -7.77 -3.04 -11.70
CA TYR A 207 -7.44 -2.20 -10.55
C TYR A 207 -7.82 -2.82 -9.20
N VAL A 208 -8.65 -3.87 -9.21
CA VAL A 208 -8.89 -4.71 -8.04
C VAL A 208 -7.58 -5.26 -7.45
N ALA A 209 -6.51 -5.37 -8.25
CA ALA A 209 -5.19 -5.78 -7.76
C ALA A 209 -4.64 -4.85 -6.66
N PHE A 210 -4.97 -3.56 -6.68
CA PHE A 210 -4.48 -2.58 -5.69
C PHE A 210 -5.32 -2.52 -4.40
N GLY A 211 -6.49 -3.16 -4.39
CA GLY A 211 -7.41 -3.15 -3.24
C GLY A 211 -6.85 -3.89 -2.01
N PRO A 212 -7.51 -3.71 -0.85
CA PRO A 212 -7.04 -4.26 0.44
C PRO A 212 -6.95 -5.79 0.42
N ASP A 213 -7.85 -6.49 -0.26
CA ASP A 213 -7.88 -7.96 -0.34
C ASP A 213 -6.78 -8.57 -1.23
N ARG A 214 -5.92 -7.74 -1.85
CA ARG A 214 -4.90 -8.18 -2.80
C ARG A 214 -3.56 -7.50 -2.56
N GLY A 215 -3.27 -6.45 -3.31
CA GLY A 215 -2.00 -5.73 -3.23
C GLY A 215 -1.89 -4.81 -2.03
N ASN A 216 -3.04 -4.42 -1.45
CA ASN A 216 -3.11 -3.49 -0.32
C ASN A 216 -2.27 -2.23 -0.53
N ALA A 217 -2.33 -1.67 -1.75
CA ALA A 217 -1.51 -0.53 -2.12
C ALA A 217 -2.00 0.74 -1.40
N PRO A 218 -1.11 1.67 -1.01
CA PRO A 218 -1.50 2.92 -0.33
C PRO A 218 -2.46 3.78 -1.17
N PHE A 219 -2.42 3.62 -2.50
CA PHE A 219 -3.38 4.12 -3.46
C PHE A 219 -3.13 3.41 -4.80
N ASN A 220 -4.05 3.55 -5.75
CA ASN A 220 -3.84 3.04 -7.11
C ASN A 220 -2.86 3.92 -7.90
N TYR A 221 -1.57 3.57 -7.85
CA TYR A 221 -0.50 4.31 -8.53
C TYR A 221 -0.45 4.14 -10.05
N VAL A 222 -1.36 3.34 -10.63
CA VAL A 222 -1.53 3.17 -12.08
C VAL A 222 -2.62 4.09 -12.64
N GLU A 223 -3.48 4.66 -11.80
CA GLU A 223 -4.51 5.58 -12.26
C GLU A 223 -3.88 6.81 -12.93
N ASN A 224 -4.32 7.10 -14.16
CA ASN A 224 -3.81 8.16 -15.02
C ASN A 224 -2.32 8.01 -15.41
N MET A 225 -1.78 6.79 -15.46
CA MET A 225 -0.42 6.50 -15.97
C MET A 225 -0.48 5.77 -17.33
N PRO A 226 -0.59 6.48 -18.47
CA PRO A 226 -0.83 5.87 -19.78
C PRO A 226 0.46 5.31 -20.42
N HIS A 227 1.00 4.23 -19.86
CA HIS A 227 2.25 3.60 -20.35
C HIS A 227 2.18 3.10 -21.79
N ASP A 228 0.98 3.00 -22.35
CA ASP A 228 0.79 2.58 -23.73
C ASP A 228 1.38 3.56 -24.76
N GLY A 229 1.74 4.78 -24.32
CA GLY A 229 2.55 5.72 -25.09
C GLY A 229 3.94 5.19 -25.50
N TRP A 230 4.57 4.32 -24.70
CA TRP A 230 5.86 3.70 -25.07
C TRP A 230 5.75 2.81 -26.31
N ARG A 231 4.55 2.28 -26.62
CA ARG A 231 4.32 1.47 -27.82
C ARG A 231 4.45 2.26 -29.11
N LEU A 232 4.40 3.59 -29.06
CA LEU A 232 4.47 4.43 -30.25
C LEU A 232 5.78 4.22 -31.03
N LEU A 233 6.88 3.88 -30.34
CA LEU A 233 8.20 3.67 -30.93
C LEU A 233 8.44 2.21 -31.37
N LEU A 234 7.65 1.26 -30.85
CA LEU A 234 7.85 -0.18 -31.07
C LEU A 234 7.82 -0.61 -32.54
N PRO A 235 6.93 -0.10 -33.42
CA PRO A 235 6.94 -0.52 -34.82
C PRO A 235 8.29 -0.29 -35.51
N TYR A 236 8.93 0.85 -35.23
CA TYR A 236 10.26 1.17 -35.74
C TYR A 236 11.31 0.25 -35.12
N MET A 237 11.35 0.16 -33.79
CA MET A 237 12.33 -0.67 -33.06
C MET A 237 12.24 -2.16 -33.47
N ILE A 238 11.06 -2.75 -33.47
CA ILE A 238 10.85 -4.14 -33.87
C ILE A 238 11.26 -4.36 -35.32
N THR A 239 10.95 -3.42 -36.23
CA THR A 239 11.36 -3.56 -37.63
C THR A 239 12.88 -3.47 -37.75
N MET A 240 13.53 -2.49 -37.09
CA MET A 240 14.98 -2.37 -37.04
C MET A 240 15.64 -3.66 -36.58
N TRP A 241 15.20 -4.24 -35.47
CA TRP A 241 15.76 -5.51 -34.95
C TRP A 241 15.60 -6.66 -35.96
N LYS A 242 14.40 -6.82 -36.55
CA LYS A 242 14.10 -7.95 -37.44
C LYS A 242 14.76 -7.88 -38.81
N THR A 243 15.01 -6.69 -39.34
CA THR A 243 15.43 -6.50 -40.75
C THR A 243 16.76 -5.76 -40.89
N GLY A 244 17.28 -5.19 -39.81
CA GLY A 244 18.41 -4.27 -39.80
C GLY A 244 18.12 -2.89 -40.39
N SER A 245 16.89 -2.60 -40.84
CA SER A 245 16.54 -1.27 -41.40
C SER A 245 15.04 -1.02 -41.39
N ALA A 246 14.64 0.15 -40.90
CA ALA A 246 13.25 0.57 -40.82
C ALA A 246 13.05 1.97 -41.38
N VAL A 247 11.90 2.16 -42.04
CA VAL A 247 11.45 3.45 -42.54
C VAL A 247 10.80 4.22 -41.39
N VAL A 248 11.24 5.44 -41.14
CA VAL A 248 10.50 6.42 -40.34
C VAL A 248 9.35 6.93 -41.19
N THR A 249 8.15 6.45 -40.90
CA THR A 249 6.91 6.87 -41.59
C THR A 249 6.28 8.10 -40.95
N GLN A 250 6.56 8.33 -39.67
CA GLN A 250 6.05 9.44 -38.90
C GLN A 250 7.01 9.77 -37.76
N GLU A 251 7.24 11.06 -37.50
CA GLU A 251 7.95 11.50 -36.31
C GLU A 251 7.12 11.18 -35.06
N ALA A 252 7.77 10.81 -33.97
CA ALA A 252 7.09 10.50 -32.71
C ALA A 252 7.94 10.95 -31.52
N ALA A 253 7.29 11.41 -30.45
CA ALA A 253 7.91 11.66 -29.16
C ALA A 253 7.19 10.89 -28.06
N VAL A 254 7.97 10.42 -27.08
CA VAL A 254 7.50 9.88 -25.82
C VAL A 254 8.22 10.61 -24.69
N MET A 255 7.51 10.96 -23.62
CA MET A 255 8.06 11.68 -22.46
C MET A 255 7.56 11.07 -21.17
N CYS A 256 8.43 10.98 -20.14
CA CYS A 256 8.06 10.40 -18.86
C CYS A 256 8.36 11.27 -17.63
N ARG A 257 7.59 10.99 -16.54
CA ARG A 257 7.65 11.51 -15.14
C ARG A 257 6.69 12.68 -14.80
N GLN A 258 6.19 12.70 -13.55
CA GLN A 258 5.30 13.77 -13.02
C GLN A 258 5.68 14.33 -11.64
N ALA A 259 6.27 13.55 -10.72
CA ALA A 259 6.38 13.97 -9.32
C ALA A 259 7.84 14.01 -8.81
N PRO A 260 8.24 15.02 -8.01
CA PRO A 260 9.62 15.11 -7.52
C PRO A 260 9.85 14.06 -6.45
N GLY A 261 11.02 13.41 -6.48
CA GLY A 261 11.29 12.28 -5.57
C GLY A 261 11.20 12.63 -4.10
N ARG A 262 11.34 13.92 -3.75
CA ARG A 262 11.26 14.43 -2.37
C ARG A 262 9.99 15.24 -2.08
N ALA A 263 9.00 15.22 -2.96
CA ALA A 263 7.76 15.98 -2.77
C ALA A 263 6.98 15.52 -1.55
N CYS A 264 6.97 14.21 -1.28
CA CYS A 264 6.16 13.55 -0.26
C CYS A 264 6.93 12.38 0.36
N ASP A 265 6.30 11.65 1.29
CA ASP A 265 6.88 10.44 1.87
C ASP A 265 7.11 9.37 0.80
N SER A 266 8.16 8.57 0.95
CA SER A 266 8.45 7.44 0.05
C SER A 266 7.36 6.35 0.05
N GLY A 267 6.48 6.30 1.05
CA GLY A 267 5.53 5.22 1.28
C GLY A 267 6.20 3.91 1.69
N GLY A 268 7.36 4.00 2.35
CA GLY A 268 8.23 2.86 2.67
C GLY A 268 8.99 2.29 1.46
N THR A 269 8.86 2.89 0.27
CA THR A 269 9.53 2.41 -0.95
C THR A 269 11.04 2.55 -0.80
N THR A 270 11.78 1.45 -0.95
CA THR A 270 13.24 1.48 -1.05
C THR A 270 13.69 1.62 -2.51
N GLY A 271 14.84 2.25 -2.73
CA GLY A 271 15.56 2.12 -3.99
C GLY A 271 16.38 0.84 -3.96
N ASN A 272 16.08 -0.12 -4.84
CA ASN A 272 16.54 -1.52 -4.74
C ASN A 272 15.99 -2.24 -3.49
N THR A 273 16.17 -3.57 -3.40
CA THR A 273 15.64 -4.37 -2.29
C THR A 273 16.58 -5.50 -1.89
N ALA A 274 16.74 -5.71 -0.58
CA ALA A 274 17.49 -6.82 -0.01
C ALA A 274 16.86 -8.18 -0.32
N SER A 275 15.54 -8.23 -0.59
CA SER A 275 14.84 -9.45 -1.03
C SER A 275 15.35 -9.99 -2.38
N GLN A 276 16.02 -9.14 -3.15
CA GLN A 276 16.69 -9.48 -4.41
C GLN A 276 18.22 -9.42 -4.26
N VAL A 277 18.74 -9.55 -3.02
CA VAL A 277 20.17 -9.57 -2.69
C VAL A 277 20.90 -8.28 -3.09
N GLN A 278 20.25 -7.13 -2.89
CA GLN A 278 20.82 -5.83 -3.22
C GLN A 278 20.95 -4.92 -2.00
N ALA A 279 21.99 -4.08 -2.04
CA ALA A 279 22.10 -2.97 -1.12
C ALA A 279 20.92 -2.00 -1.36
N GLU A 280 20.13 -1.80 -0.31
CA GLU A 280 19.02 -0.86 -0.34
C GLU A 280 19.55 0.57 -0.25
N THR A 281 18.88 1.45 -0.97
CA THR A 281 19.17 2.88 -1.01
C THR A 281 17.86 3.66 -0.86
N THR A 282 17.94 4.98 -0.82
CA THR A 282 16.74 5.81 -0.86
C THR A 282 16.18 5.90 -2.29
N PRO A 283 14.85 5.88 -2.50
CA PRO A 283 14.28 5.89 -3.85
C PRO A 283 14.63 7.17 -4.63
N TRP A 284 14.75 8.33 -3.98
CA TRP A 284 15.15 9.59 -4.62
C TRP A 284 16.65 9.68 -4.95
N SER A 285 17.51 8.83 -4.37
CA SER A 285 18.91 8.72 -4.85
C SER A 285 19.01 7.90 -6.12
N LEU A 286 18.01 7.04 -6.38
CA LEU A 286 17.94 6.19 -7.57
C LEU A 286 17.22 6.90 -8.73
N LEU A 287 16.07 7.54 -8.45
CA LEU A 287 15.25 8.24 -9.44
C LEU A 287 15.46 9.76 -9.43
N GLN A 288 16.10 10.30 -10.46
CA GLN A 288 16.52 11.71 -10.53
C GLN A 288 15.40 12.67 -10.96
N ASP A 289 15.42 13.92 -10.44
CA ASP A 289 14.42 14.96 -10.71
C ASP A 289 14.53 15.62 -12.10
N ARG A 290 14.19 14.84 -13.14
CA ARG A 290 14.39 15.15 -14.56
C ARG A 290 13.18 14.76 -15.42
N VAL A 291 12.93 15.54 -16.49
CA VAL A 291 12.01 15.14 -17.56
C VAL A 291 12.83 14.39 -18.60
N TYR A 292 12.44 13.16 -18.92
CA TYR A 292 13.11 12.33 -19.92
C TYR A 292 12.22 12.17 -21.14
N PHE A 293 12.82 12.16 -22.32
CA PHE A 293 12.09 12.00 -23.57
C PHE A 293 12.89 11.25 -24.63
N THR A 294 12.16 10.47 -25.44
CA THR A 294 12.69 9.77 -26.60
C THR A 294 11.93 10.19 -27.84
N VAL A 295 12.64 10.48 -28.92
CA VAL A 295 12.09 10.95 -30.18
C VAL A 295 12.53 10.05 -31.32
N LEU A 296 11.58 9.55 -32.10
CA LEU A 296 11.83 8.99 -33.42
C LEU A 296 11.76 10.12 -34.45
N SER A 297 12.85 10.34 -35.19
CA SER A 297 12.90 11.40 -36.21
C SER A 297 13.69 11.01 -37.45
N GLY A 298 13.33 11.61 -38.58
CA GLY A 298 14.05 11.50 -39.85
C GLY A 298 15.15 12.55 -40.05
N ALA A 299 15.38 13.43 -39.08
CA ALA A 299 16.50 14.39 -39.10
C ALA A 299 16.83 14.86 -37.67
N LYS A 300 17.96 15.56 -37.52
CA LYS A 300 18.33 16.20 -36.25
C LYS A 300 17.51 17.48 -36.04
N PHE A 301 16.76 17.54 -34.94
CA PHE A 301 16.03 18.74 -34.48
C PHE A 301 16.57 19.24 -33.14
N THR A 302 16.23 20.47 -32.78
CA THR A 302 16.60 21.07 -31.49
C THR A 302 15.44 20.91 -30.51
N PRO A 303 15.61 20.18 -29.39
CA PRO A 303 14.57 20.04 -28.38
C PRO A 303 14.50 21.28 -27.49
N ARG A 304 13.28 21.67 -27.14
CA ARG A 304 12.96 22.71 -26.17
C ARG A 304 11.93 22.17 -25.19
N VAL A 305 12.17 22.38 -23.90
CA VAL A 305 11.23 22.00 -22.84
C VAL A 305 10.84 23.24 -22.05
N GLU A 306 9.54 23.43 -21.86
CA GLU A 306 8.97 24.44 -20.98
C GLU A 306 8.41 23.75 -19.73
N ILE A 307 8.79 24.24 -18.54
CA ILE A 307 8.25 23.80 -17.26
C ILE A 307 7.73 25.03 -16.52
N GLY A 308 6.45 25.05 -16.16
CA GLY A 308 5.86 26.16 -15.40
C GLY A 308 5.95 27.51 -16.12
N GLY A 309 5.92 27.51 -17.45
CA GLY A 309 6.09 28.72 -18.28
C GLY A 309 7.55 29.12 -18.57
N THR A 310 8.53 28.42 -18.02
CA THR A 310 9.97 28.68 -18.28
C THR A 310 10.49 27.74 -19.36
N SER A 311 10.80 28.27 -20.54
CA SER A 311 11.37 27.53 -21.67
C SER A 311 12.89 27.43 -21.59
N ARG A 312 13.43 26.23 -21.81
CA ARG A 312 14.86 25.92 -21.86
C ARG A 312 15.17 25.05 -23.08
N SER A 313 16.28 25.34 -23.77
CA SER A 313 16.82 24.46 -24.80
C SER A 313 17.47 23.24 -24.15
N VAL A 314 17.38 22.09 -24.80
CA VAL A 314 17.94 20.83 -24.29
C VAL A 314 19.07 20.35 -25.22
N VAL A 315 20.09 19.72 -24.64
CA VAL A 315 21.13 18.99 -25.37
C VAL A 315 20.72 17.52 -25.40
N TRP A 316 20.83 16.88 -26.56
CA TRP A 316 20.58 15.45 -26.67
C TRP A 316 21.62 14.65 -25.89
N ASP A 317 21.17 13.68 -25.09
CA ASP A 317 22.05 12.69 -24.46
C ASP A 317 22.51 11.68 -25.51
N PHE A 318 21.59 11.27 -26.38
CA PHE A 318 21.83 10.32 -27.45
C PHE A 318 21.32 10.87 -28.78
N THR A 319 22.14 10.69 -29.81
CA THR A 319 21.78 11.00 -31.20
C THR A 319 22.22 9.87 -32.11
N PRO A 320 21.43 9.50 -33.15
CA PRO A 320 21.90 8.63 -34.22
C PRO A 320 23.16 9.22 -34.85
N ASP A 321 24.05 8.35 -35.32
CA ASP A 321 25.27 8.84 -35.96
C ASP A 321 24.96 9.62 -37.25
N ALA A 322 25.73 10.69 -37.49
CA ALA A 322 25.53 11.54 -38.65
C ALA A 322 25.74 10.76 -39.96
N SER A 323 26.62 9.76 -39.97
CA SER A 323 26.85 8.86 -41.11
C SER A 323 25.64 7.98 -41.45
N LEU A 324 24.70 7.80 -40.51
CA LEU A 324 23.43 7.13 -40.72
C LEU A 324 22.33 8.08 -41.23
N GLY A 325 22.69 9.33 -41.56
CA GLY A 325 21.77 10.35 -42.02
C GLY A 325 21.06 11.09 -40.90
N SER A 326 21.44 10.89 -39.62
CA SER A 326 20.70 11.44 -38.47
C SER A 326 19.21 11.02 -38.47
N VAL A 327 18.96 9.74 -38.77
CA VAL A 327 17.63 9.14 -38.82
C VAL A 327 17.55 8.07 -37.75
N GLY A 328 16.55 8.13 -36.88
CA GLY A 328 16.32 7.12 -35.85
C GLY A 328 15.89 7.72 -34.52
N LEU A 329 16.29 7.05 -33.44
CA LEU A 329 15.92 7.39 -32.07
C LEU A 329 16.90 8.39 -31.46
N TYR A 330 16.36 9.41 -30.83
CA TYR A 330 17.05 10.43 -30.04
C TYR A 330 16.56 10.33 -28.59
N SER A 331 17.43 10.49 -27.62
CA SER A 331 17.04 10.56 -26.20
C SER A 331 17.67 11.78 -25.54
N GLY A 332 16.92 12.39 -24.63
CA GLY A 332 17.37 13.57 -23.89
C GLY A 332 16.68 13.71 -22.55
N HIS A 333 17.27 14.50 -21.68
CA HIS A 333 16.68 14.88 -20.41
C HIS A 333 16.88 16.36 -20.10
N ILE A 334 16.06 16.87 -19.19
CA ILE A 334 16.29 18.17 -18.55
C ILE A 334 15.95 18.11 -17.07
N ASP A 335 16.84 18.66 -16.23
CA ASP A 335 16.61 18.82 -14.80
C ASP A 335 15.39 19.70 -14.54
N TRP A 336 14.63 19.39 -13.50
CA TRP A 336 13.49 20.22 -13.12
C TRP A 336 13.90 21.55 -12.50
N ASP A 337 15.08 21.60 -11.89
CA ASP A 337 15.60 22.78 -11.17
C ASP A 337 14.61 23.33 -10.13
N GLY A 338 13.83 22.44 -9.50
CA GLY A 338 12.77 22.81 -8.54
C GLY A 338 11.54 23.47 -9.16
N ALA A 339 11.41 23.49 -10.48
CA ALA A 339 10.24 24.02 -11.18
C ALA A 339 9.03 23.08 -11.12
N TYR A 340 7.86 23.67 -10.93
CA TYR A 340 6.55 23.01 -10.93
C TYR A 340 5.67 23.60 -12.04
N GLY A 341 4.61 22.89 -12.42
CA GLY A 341 3.62 23.35 -13.38
C GLY A 341 3.58 22.53 -14.66
N ALA A 342 2.86 23.05 -15.66
CA ALA A 342 2.68 22.38 -16.95
C ALA A 342 4.01 22.16 -17.65
N VAL A 343 4.18 20.96 -18.24
CA VAL A 343 5.34 20.59 -19.04
C VAL A 343 4.94 20.61 -20.52
N LYS A 344 5.77 21.22 -21.37
CA LYS A 344 5.59 21.21 -22.82
C LYS A 344 6.94 20.94 -23.49
N PHE A 345 6.99 19.87 -24.27
CA PHE A 345 8.13 19.53 -25.10
C PHE A 345 7.88 19.95 -26.55
N GLU A 346 8.87 20.54 -27.19
CA GLU A 346 8.83 20.97 -28.58
C GLU A 346 10.10 20.56 -29.31
N LEU A 347 9.94 20.11 -30.56
CA LEU A 347 11.04 19.99 -31.51
C LEU A 347 11.06 21.18 -32.43
N LEU A 348 12.23 21.78 -32.61
CA LEU A 348 12.44 22.95 -33.45
C LEU A 348 13.30 22.60 -34.67
N SER A 349 12.91 23.09 -35.84
CA SER A 349 13.75 23.12 -37.04
C SER A 349 14.95 24.05 -36.88
N GLU A 350 15.91 23.99 -37.80
CA GLU A 350 17.02 24.95 -37.87
C GLU A 350 16.54 26.41 -37.98
N SER A 351 15.39 26.64 -38.63
CA SER A 351 14.76 27.97 -38.72
C SER A 351 14.04 28.41 -37.43
N GLY A 352 14.06 27.58 -36.39
CA GLY A 352 13.36 27.83 -35.12
C GLY A 352 11.85 27.57 -35.16
N SER A 353 11.34 26.95 -36.22
CA SER A 353 9.91 26.62 -36.34
C SER A 353 9.58 25.35 -35.56
N VAL A 354 8.45 25.33 -34.87
CA VAL A 354 7.98 24.15 -34.12
C VAL A 354 7.53 23.07 -35.10
N VAL A 355 8.15 21.90 -35.01
CA VAL A 355 7.92 20.71 -35.86
C VAL A 355 6.96 19.74 -35.19
N MET A 356 7.04 19.62 -33.87
CA MET A 356 6.19 18.76 -33.05
C MET A 356 6.08 19.36 -31.66
N THR A 357 4.91 19.16 -31.04
CA THR A 357 4.65 19.53 -29.64
C THR A 357 4.08 18.33 -28.90
N LEU A 358 4.57 18.08 -27.70
CA LEU A 358 4.05 17.09 -26.76
C LEU A 358 3.73 17.81 -25.45
N MET A 359 2.47 17.74 -25.03
CA MET A 359 2.07 18.23 -23.72
C MET A 359 2.33 17.14 -22.68
N GLY A 360 3.05 17.52 -21.63
CA GLY A 360 3.30 16.68 -20.47
C GLY A 360 2.24 16.81 -19.40
N ALA A 361 2.28 15.89 -18.47
CA ALA A 361 1.61 16.06 -17.20
C ALA A 361 2.20 17.23 -16.40
N VAL A 362 1.39 17.75 -15.48
CA VAL A 362 1.78 18.83 -14.58
C VAL A 362 2.74 18.28 -13.52
N ILE A 363 3.90 18.94 -13.34
CA ILE A 363 4.78 18.67 -12.21
C ILE A 363 4.22 19.34 -10.97
N SER A 364 3.94 18.57 -9.92
CA SER A 364 3.28 19.04 -8.70
C SER A 364 3.98 18.48 -7.45
N PRO A 365 4.08 19.26 -6.36
CA PRO A 365 4.54 18.74 -5.07
C PRO A 365 3.44 18.03 -4.29
N ILE A 366 2.21 17.98 -4.83
CA ILE A 366 1.05 17.37 -4.17
C ILE A 366 0.98 15.89 -4.56
N CYS A 367 0.98 15.01 -3.57
CA CYS A 367 0.81 13.56 -3.79
C CYS A 367 -0.49 13.05 -3.18
N THR A 368 -1.06 12.03 -3.82
CA THR A 368 -2.19 11.27 -3.28
C THR A 368 -1.78 10.64 -1.96
N ASN A 369 -2.60 10.82 -0.91
CA ASN A 369 -2.37 10.29 0.43
C ASN A 369 -1.02 10.70 1.05
N ALA A 370 -0.42 11.81 0.62
CA ALA A 370 0.93 12.26 1.02
C ALA A 370 2.04 11.21 0.79
N VAL A 371 1.81 10.24 -0.11
CA VAL A 371 2.77 9.23 -0.52
C VAL A 371 3.18 9.46 -1.98
N GLN A 372 4.48 9.44 -2.23
CA GLN A 372 5.04 9.64 -3.56
C GLN A 372 4.63 8.52 -4.52
N ASN A 373 4.12 8.91 -5.69
CA ASN A 373 3.91 7.97 -6.79
C ASN A 373 5.18 7.84 -7.61
N TRP A 374 5.90 6.72 -7.43
CA TRP A 374 7.13 6.41 -8.17
C TRP A 374 6.85 5.74 -9.52
N ASN A 375 5.59 5.63 -9.94
CA ASN A 375 5.22 5.17 -11.27
C ASN A 375 5.50 6.26 -12.32
N ALA A 376 5.75 5.85 -13.55
CA ALA A 376 5.95 6.77 -14.66
C ALA A 376 4.60 7.24 -15.22
N TRP A 377 4.48 8.52 -15.51
CA TRP A 377 3.50 8.95 -16.52
C TRP A 377 4.17 8.93 -17.87
N VAL A 378 3.44 8.58 -18.93
CA VAL A 378 3.99 8.47 -20.28
C VAL A 378 3.14 9.26 -21.27
N GLY A 379 3.63 10.44 -21.66
CA GLY A 379 3.06 11.23 -22.73
C GLY A 379 3.57 10.75 -24.08
N SER A 380 2.73 10.80 -25.12
CA SER A 380 3.18 10.54 -26.48
C SER A 380 2.53 11.47 -27.50
N ALA A 381 3.25 11.80 -28.55
CA ALA A 381 2.77 12.65 -29.65
C ALA A 381 3.36 12.17 -30.98
N VAL A 382 2.62 12.43 -32.05
CA VAL A 382 3.07 12.20 -33.42
C VAL A 382 3.28 13.52 -34.14
N GLY A 383 4.30 13.57 -34.97
CA GLY A 383 4.66 14.70 -35.80
C GLY A 383 4.34 14.44 -37.28
N ARG A 384 5.20 14.95 -38.14
CA ARG A 384 5.00 14.92 -39.60
C ARG A 384 5.13 13.51 -40.14
N SER A 385 4.37 13.23 -41.19
CA SER A 385 4.59 12.04 -42.01
C SER A 385 5.82 12.22 -42.89
N MET A 386 6.61 11.16 -43.03
CA MET A 386 7.81 11.15 -43.85
C MET A 386 8.09 9.74 -44.38
N SER A 387 9.14 9.58 -45.17
CA SER A 387 9.59 8.27 -45.63
C SER A 387 11.10 8.31 -45.78
N VAL A 388 11.78 8.16 -44.65
CA VAL A 388 13.24 8.23 -44.56
C VAL A 388 13.72 7.04 -43.75
N SER A 389 14.81 6.40 -44.17
CA SER A 389 15.45 5.30 -43.43
C SER A 389 16.89 5.68 -43.10
N PRO A 390 17.50 5.03 -42.10
CA PRO A 390 18.93 5.15 -41.86
C PRO A 390 19.73 4.85 -43.13
N ALA A 391 20.83 5.58 -43.35
CA ALA A 391 21.63 5.48 -44.57
C ALA A 391 22.35 4.13 -44.73
N LEU A 392 22.58 3.40 -43.64
CA LEU A 392 23.19 2.07 -43.63
C LEU A 392 22.25 1.08 -42.91
N ASN A 393 22.17 -0.14 -43.44
CA ASN A 393 21.57 -1.26 -42.72
C ASN A 393 22.42 -1.56 -41.49
N MET A 394 21.79 -1.99 -40.39
CA MET A 394 22.47 -2.36 -39.14
C MET A 394 23.68 -3.24 -39.43
N LYS A 395 23.56 -4.28 -40.27
CA LYS A 395 24.64 -5.22 -40.65
C LYS A 395 25.91 -4.56 -41.20
N ASP A 396 25.78 -3.38 -41.79
CA ASP A 396 26.87 -2.62 -42.41
C ASP A 396 27.43 -1.54 -41.46
N GLN A 397 26.88 -1.43 -40.25
CA GLN A 397 27.31 -0.51 -39.21
C GLN A 397 28.35 -1.18 -38.31
N LYS A 398 29.23 -0.36 -37.73
CA LYS A 398 30.21 -0.77 -36.72
C LYS A 398 30.03 0.11 -35.49
N CYS A 399 30.56 -0.36 -34.35
CA CYS A 399 30.70 0.53 -33.20
C CYS A 399 31.56 1.73 -33.61
N VAL A 400 31.20 2.92 -33.15
CA VAL A 400 31.94 4.16 -33.39
C VAL A 400 32.20 4.95 -32.10
N ASP A 401 31.55 4.53 -31.01
CA ASP A 401 31.71 5.10 -29.67
C ASP A 401 31.49 3.99 -28.64
N GLY A 402 32.45 3.79 -27.75
CA GLY A 402 32.42 2.75 -26.74
C GLY A 402 33.48 3.00 -25.68
N SER A 403 33.33 2.37 -24.52
CA SER A 403 34.27 2.48 -23.41
C SER A 403 34.50 1.13 -22.75
N GLY A 404 35.56 1.06 -21.94
CA GLY A 404 35.88 -0.11 -21.14
C GLY A 404 34.98 -0.24 -19.92
N SER A 405 34.75 -1.48 -19.48
CA SER A 405 34.00 -1.80 -18.26
C SER A 405 34.78 -1.48 -16.97
N THR A 406 36.12 -1.45 -17.05
CA THR A 406 37.01 -1.00 -15.97
C THR A 406 38.01 0.03 -16.48
N ALA A 407 38.65 0.77 -15.56
CA ALA A 407 39.60 1.83 -15.89
C ALA A 407 40.75 1.35 -16.80
N GLU A 408 41.17 0.09 -16.67
CA GLU A 408 42.22 -0.54 -17.45
C GLU A 408 41.82 -0.79 -18.91
N PHE A 409 40.51 -0.99 -19.18
CA PHE A 409 39.97 -1.16 -20.52
C PHE A 409 39.57 0.15 -21.19
N VAL A 410 39.33 1.23 -20.44
CA VAL A 410 38.81 2.51 -20.98
C VAL A 410 39.63 3.00 -22.16
N GLU A 411 40.95 3.10 -22.02
CA GLU A 411 41.83 3.62 -23.07
C GLU A 411 41.83 2.75 -24.32
N LEU A 412 41.88 1.42 -24.16
CA LEU A 412 41.86 0.49 -25.28
C LEU A 412 40.50 0.48 -25.97
N CYS A 413 39.40 0.36 -25.23
CA CYS A 413 38.06 0.31 -25.79
C CYS A 413 37.64 1.63 -26.45
N ASP A 414 37.94 2.79 -25.85
CA ASP A 414 37.68 4.10 -26.48
C ASP A 414 38.36 4.21 -27.84
N MET A 415 39.55 3.63 -27.98
CA MET A 415 40.26 3.58 -29.25
C MET A 415 39.70 2.50 -30.19
N THR A 416 39.70 1.23 -29.78
CA THR A 416 39.36 0.11 -30.67
C THR A 416 37.91 0.16 -31.13
N CYS A 417 36.98 0.57 -30.25
CA CYS A 417 35.57 0.68 -30.59
C CYS A 417 35.34 1.75 -31.67
N LYS A 418 36.11 2.85 -31.71
CA LYS A 418 36.04 3.86 -32.79
C LYS A 418 36.38 3.29 -34.16
N TYR A 419 37.27 2.30 -34.23
CA TYR A 419 37.64 1.59 -35.47
C TYR A 419 36.78 0.36 -35.73
N GLY A 420 35.72 0.15 -34.95
CA GLY A 420 34.78 -0.93 -35.14
C GLY A 420 35.18 -2.26 -34.52
N TYR A 421 36.25 -2.33 -33.70
CA TYR A 421 36.60 -3.49 -32.88
C TYR A 421 36.21 -3.25 -31.42
N CYS A 422 35.03 -3.74 -31.02
CA CYS A 422 34.45 -3.47 -29.70
C CYS A 422 33.97 -4.78 -29.04
N PRO A 423 34.89 -5.64 -28.59
CA PRO A 423 34.52 -6.94 -28.01
C PRO A 423 33.67 -6.77 -26.73
N PRO A 424 32.51 -7.42 -26.62
CA PRO A 424 31.66 -7.34 -25.42
C PRO A 424 32.32 -8.02 -24.23
N ARG A 425 32.07 -7.50 -23.02
CA ARG A 425 32.71 -7.80 -21.72
C ARG A 425 33.85 -6.84 -21.35
N PRO A 426 34.99 -6.75 -22.08
CA PRO A 426 35.96 -5.69 -21.79
C PRO A 426 35.47 -4.32 -22.28
N CYS A 427 34.63 -4.28 -23.33
CA CYS A 427 34.06 -3.04 -23.87
C CYS A 427 32.52 -3.05 -23.89
N THR A 428 31.96 -1.84 -23.80
CA THR A 428 30.54 -1.54 -24.02
C THR A 428 30.42 -0.52 -25.13
N CYS A 429 29.68 -0.87 -26.19
CA CYS A 429 29.43 0.03 -27.30
C CYS A 429 28.21 0.91 -26.99
N PHE A 430 28.36 2.22 -27.15
CA PHE A 430 27.29 3.20 -26.92
C PHE A 430 26.66 3.71 -28.22
N LYS A 431 27.39 3.62 -29.35
CA LYS A 431 26.92 4.17 -30.63
C LYS A 431 27.39 3.36 -31.83
N MET A 432 26.45 3.12 -32.75
CA MET A 432 26.71 2.52 -34.06
C MET A 432 26.72 3.58 -35.16
N GLY A 433 27.56 3.37 -36.16
CA GLY A 433 27.66 4.25 -37.31
C GLY A 433 28.42 3.59 -38.45
N LYS A 434 28.74 4.40 -39.46
CA LYS A 434 29.74 4.03 -40.45
C LYS A 434 31.09 4.00 -39.75
N GLY A 435 31.65 2.79 -39.58
CA GLY A 435 33.02 2.65 -39.10
C GLY A 435 33.94 3.53 -39.95
N ILE A 436 34.88 4.21 -39.31
CA ILE A 436 36.02 4.77 -40.02
C ILE A 436 36.67 3.63 -40.80
N ALA A 437 37.11 3.89 -42.04
CA ALA A 437 37.83 2.88 -42.82
C ALA A 437 38.93 2.32 -41.92
N GLU A 438 39.04 0.99 -41.81
CA GLU A 438 40.14 0.36 -41.08
C GLU A 438 41.41 1.12 -41.45
N LEU A 439 42.15 1.62 -40.45
CA LEU A 439 43.48 2.12 -40.71
C LEU A 439 44.17 1.01 -41.50
N ASP A 440 44.54 1.30 -42.75
CA ASP A 440 45.35 0.41 -43.57
C ASP A 440 46.46 -0.09 -42.65
N PRO A 441 46.57 -1.40 -42.36
CA PRO A 441 47.50 -1.91 -41.35
C PRO A 441 48.85 -1.29 -41.66
N VAL A 442 49.30 -0.38 -40.79
CA VAL A 442 50.24 0.65 -41.24
C VAL A 442 51.44 -0.07 -41.83
N THR A 443 51.72 0.22 -43.10
CA THR A 443 52.88 -0.26 -43.88
C THR A 443 54.22 0.22 -43.26
N VAL A 444 54.18 0.73 -42.03
CA VAL A 444 55.22 1.38 -41.24
C VAL A 444 55.12 0.90 -39.78
N GLY A 445 55.37 -0.38 -39.52
CA GLY A 445 55.86 -0.83 -38.21
C GLY A 445 54.85 -1.37 -37.17
N GLY A 446 53.61 -1.67 -37.55
CA GLY A 446 52.69 -2.42 -36.68
C GLY A 446 53.27 -3.79 -36.33
N LYS A 447 53.24 -4.16 -35.04
CA LYS A 447 53.69 -5.47 -34.54
C LYS A 447 52.53 -6.11 -33.76
N PRO A 448 52.40 -7.45 -33.77
CA PRO A 448 51.45 -8.15 -32.93
C PRO A 448 51.58 -7.68 -31.49
N GLY A 449 50.46 -7.22 -30.94
CA GLY A 449 50.36 -6.79 -29.55
C GLY A 449 50.00 -7.97 -28.65
N PHE A 450 50.63 -8.01 -27.49
CA PHE A 450 50.32 -8.96 -26.43
C PHE A 450 49.98 -8.18 -25.16
N PRO A 451 49.07 -8.68 -24.31
CA PRO A 451 48.97 -8.20 -22.95
C PRO A 451 50.32 -8.30 -22.24
N LEU A 452 50.59 -7.44 -21.27
CA LEU A 452 51.77 -7.59 -20.42
C LEU A 452 51.77 -8.97 -19.73
N ALA A 453 52.96 -9.53 -19.50
CA ALA A 453 53.08 -10.81 -18.80
C ALA A 453 52.51 -10.69 -17.37
N GLY A 454 51.58 -11.57 -17.01
CA GLY A 454 50.84 -11.48 -15.75
C GLY A 454 49.60 -10.58 -15.79
N SER A 455 49.23 -10.01 -16.93
CA SER A 455 47.92 -9.38 -17.17
C SER A 455 46.88 -10.40 -17.64
N GLU A 456 45.60 -10.02 -17.61
CA GLU A 456 44.50 -10.90 -18.03
C GLU A 456 44.50 -11.19 -19.53
N CYS A 457 44.08 -12.40 -19.91
CA CYS A 457 43.93 -12.75 -21.32
C CYS A 457 42.73 -12.08 -22.01
N THR A 458 41.85 -11.40 -21.28
CA THR A 458 40.76 -10.53 -21.80
C THR A 458 41.29 -9.37 -22.65
N PHE A 459 42.52 -8.92 -22.40
CA PHE A 459 43.22 -7.91 -23.21
C PHE A 459 43.76 -8.44 -24.54
N LEU A 460 43.76 -9.75 -24.79
CA LEU A 460 44.51 -10.35 -25.90
C LEU A 460 44.05 -9.82 -27.27
N GLY A 461 42.74 -9.80 -27.53
CA GLY A 461 42.20 -9.27 -28.77
C GLY A 461 42.34 -7.74 -28.88
N LEU A 462 42.20 -7.03 -27.76
CA LEU A 462 42.33 -5.57 -27.72
C LEU A 462 43.78 -5.12 -27.98
N CYS A 463 44.76 -5.74 -27.33
CA CYS A 463 46.17 -5.42 -27.52
C CYS A 463 46.65 -5.81 -28.92
N ASP A 464 46.23 -6.96 -29.45
CA ASP A 464 46.60 -7.36 -30.81
C ASP A 464 46.08 -6.34 -31.83
N TYR A 465 44.78 -6.02 -31.76
CA TYR A 465 44.18 -5.00 -32.62
C TYR A 465 44.88 -3.63 -32.46
N ALA A 466 44.95 -3.13 -31.23
CA ALA A 466 45.48 -1.80 -30.96
C ALA A 466 46.93 -1.61 -31.42
N CYS A 467 47.82 -2.55 -31.08
CA CYS A 467 49.24 -2.47 -31.44
C CYS A 467 49.46 -2.65 -32.95
N ASN A 468 48.66 -3.49 -33.62
CA ASN A 468 48.69 -3.62 -35.09
C ASN A 468 48.25 -2.32 -35.79
N HIS A 469 47.38 -1.53 -35.15
CA HIS A 469 46.94 -0.21 -35.65
C HIS A 469 47.76 0.98 -35.11
N GLY A 470 48.95 0.72 -34.53
CA GLY A 470 49.90 1.77 -34.14
C GLY A 470 49.64 2.41 -32.77
N PHE A 471 48.67 1.90 -32.01
CA PHE A 471 48.37 2.34 -30.65
C PHE A 471 48.69 1.21 -29.66
N CYS A 472 49.88 1.24 -29.06
CA CYS A 472 50.31 0.18 -28.15
C CYS A 472 50.66 0.78 -26.77
N PRO A 473 49.66 1.03 -25.91
CA PRO A 473 49.89 1.64 -24.60
C PRO A 473 50.74 0.71 -23.72
N SER A 474 51.94 1.15 -23.37
CA SER A 474 52.94 0.31 -22.70
C SER A 474 52.56 -0.09 -21.27
N SER A 475 51.54 0.55 -20.70
CA SER A 475 50.94 0.21 -19.41
C SER A 475 50.10 -1.08 -19.45
N THR A 476 49.62 -1.48 -20.63
CA THR A 476 48.64 -2.57 -20.77
C THR A 476 49.04 -3.58 -21.84
N CYS A 477 49.69 -3.11 -22.92
CA CYS A 477 50.09 -3.90 -24.07
C CYS A 477 51.60 -3.80 -24.33
N THR A 478 52.16 -4.83 -24.97
CA THR A 478 53.55 -4.87 -25.42
C THR A 478 53.66 -5.55 -26.77
N THR A 479 54.68 -5.17 -27.55
CA THR A 479 55.03 -5.87 -28.80
C THR A 479 56.16 -6.87 -28.62
N ASP A 480 56.61 -7.09 -27.38
CA ASP A 480 57.60 -8.10 -27.04
C ASP A 480 56.97 -9.50 -27.12
N THR A 481 57.45 -10.32 -28.06
CA THR A 481 57.00 -11.70 -28.26
C THR A 481 57.25 -12.59 -27.05
N SER A 482 58.12 -12.17 -26.12
CA SER A 482 58.33 -12.86 -24.85
C SER A 482 57.09 -12.86 -23.95
N ALA A 483 56.14 -11.94 -24.13
CA ALA A 483 54.88 -11.88 -23.38
C ALA A 483 53.78 -12.80 -23.94
N LYS A 484 53.96 -13.35 -25.15
CA LYS A 484 52.98 -14.22 -25.81
C LYS A 484 52.66 -15.44 -24.95
N GLY A 485 51.37 -15.65 -24.66
CA GLY A 485 50.89 -16.76 -23.85
C GLY A 485 51.27 -16.68 -22.36
N LYS A 486 51.74 -15.51 -21.88
CA LYS A 486 52.03 -15.25 -20.47
C LYS A 486 50.96 -14.40 -19.78
N CYS A 487 49.86 -14.10 -20.46
CA CYS A 487 48.66 -13.62 -19.78
C CYS A 487 48.10 -14.75 -18.92
N TYR A 488 47.49 -14.39 -17.80
CA TYR A 488 46.73 -15.37 -17.02
C TYR A 488 45.27 -15.31 -17.46
N ILE A 489 44.61 -16.45 -17.48
CA ILE A 489 43.16 -16.49 -17.55
C ILE A 489 42.71 -16.23 -16.10
N PRO A 490 42.03 -15.10 -15.80
CA PRO A 490 41.50 -14.88 -14.47
C PRO A 490 40.66 -16.08 -14.05
N ILE A 491 40.81 -16.51 -12.78
CA ILE A 491 39.93 -17.52 -12.21
C ILE A 491 38.53 -16.94 -12.33
N GLU A 492 37.72 -17.59 -13.15
CA GLU A 492 36.33 -17.28 -13.50
C GLU A 492 35.71 -16.18 -12.63
N ASP A 493 35.54 -14.98 -13.20
CA ASP A 493 34.85 -13.89 -12.49
C ASP A 493 33.55 -14.42 -11.88
N PRO A 494 33.22 -14.02 -10.65
CA PRO A 494 31.87 -14.14 -10.14
C PRO A 494 30.88 -13.53 -11.17
N ASP A 495 29.67 -14.11 -11.27
CA ASP A 495 28.67 -13.66 -12.25
C ASP A 495 28.42 -12.14 -12.10
N PRO A 496 28.02 -11.38 -13.14
CA PRO A 496 27.72 -9.94 -13.03
C PRO A 496 26.62 -9.57 -12.01
N GLU A 497 25.98 -10.57 -11.39
CA GLU A 497 25.04 -10.43 -10.26
C GLU A 497 25.70 -10.58 -8.88
N ASP A 498 26.99 -10.92 -8.81
CA ASP A 498 27.72 -10.81 -7.56
C ASP A 498 27.97 -9.31 -7.28
N PRO A 499 27.50 -8.80 -6.13
CA PRO A 499 27.47 -7.37 -5.86
C PRO A 499 28.88 -6.78 -5.91
N GLU A 500 29.04 -5.74 -6.73
CA GLU A 500 30.27 -4.95 -6.90
C GLU A 500 30.99 -4.69 -5.56
N GLU A 501 32.32 -4.79 -5.62
CA GLU A 501 33.32 -4.74 -4.55
C GLU A 501 33.19 -3.55 -3.57
N THR A 502 32.29 -3.63 -2.59
CA THR A 502 32.22 -2.61 -1.52
C THR A 502 31.90 -3.16 -0.14
N SER A 503 31.76 -4.49 0.00
CA SER A 503 31.43 -5.13 1.26
C SER A 503 32.58 -4.99 2.27
N CYS A 504 32.23 -4.79 3.53
CA CYS A 504 33.24 -4.67 4.57
C CYS A 504 33.83 -6.05 4.90
N THR A 505 35.15 -6.21 4.69
CA THR A 505 35.87 -7.47 4.85
C THR A 505 36.81 -7.47 6.04
N SER A 506 37.02 -6.32 6.69
CA SER A 506 37.67 -6.24 8.00
C SER A 506 37.20 -4.98 8.72
N GLY A 507 37.05 -5.06 10.04
CA GLY A 507 36.50 -3.98 10.84
C GLY A 507 37.10 -3.97 12.23
N THR A 508 37.06 -2.84 12.91
CA THR A 508 37.49 -2.72 14.30
C THR A 508 36.43 -1.98 15.12
N GLY A 509 36.62 -1.93 16.43
CA GLY A 509 35.67 -1.28 17.35
C GLY A 509 36.41 -0.63 18.52
N LEU A 510 35.69 0.17 19.30
CA LEU A 510 36.26 0.85 20.48
C LEU A 510 36.11 -0.03 21.73
N GLY A 511 37.21 -0.26 22.47
CA GLY A 511 37.18 -1.04 23.72
C GLY A 511 37.17 -2.56 23.51
N ASN A 512 36.48 -3.32 24.36
CA ASN A 512 36.48 -4.79 24.30
C ASN A 512 35.62 -5.41 23.17
N VAL A 513 34.94 -4.60 22.32
CA VAL A 513 34.37 -5.06 21.03
C VAL A 513 35.39 -5.16 19.90
N ALA A 514 36.59 -4.58 20.04
CA ALA A 514 37.56 -4.51 18.94
C ALA A 514 37.88 -5.88 18.33
N GLY A 515 38.09 -6.90 19.18
CA GLY A 515 38.34 -8.27 18.74
C GLY A 515 37.13 -8.97 18.13
N LEU A 516 35.91 -8.59 18.52
CA LEU A 516 34.66 -9.14 17.94
C LEU A 516 34.40 -8.56 16.55
N CYS A 517 34.62 -7.26 16.36
CA CYS A 517 34.52 -6.61 15.05
C CYS A 517 35.58 -7.12 14.08
N ASP A 518 36.82 -7.30 14.53
CA ASP A 518 37.91 -7.86 13.72
C ASP A 518 37.57 -9.29 13.27
N PHE A 519 37.08 -10.11 14.20
CA PHE A 519 36.68 -11.49 13.91
C PHE A 519 35.47 -11.59 12.96
N SER A 520 34.44 -10.77 13.16
CA SER A 520 33.13 -10.89 12.48
C SER A 520 33.13 -10.26 11.09
N CYS A 521 33.72 -9.06 10.96
CA CYS A 521 33.83 -8.38 9.66
C CYS A 521 34.72 -9.17 8.69
N GLY A 522 35.74 -9.86 9.21
CA GLY A 522 36.55 -10.84 8.47
C GLY A 522 35.80 -12.06 7.92
N ARG A 523 34.51 -12.22 8.25
CA ARG A 523 33.69 -13.40 7.93
C ARG A 523 32.31 -13.03 7.37
N GLY A 524 32.17 -11.83 6.81
CA GLY A 524 30.95 -11.45 6.10
C GLY A 524 29.83 -10.88 6.97
N TYR A 525 30.08 -10.67 8.26
CA TYR A 525 29.12 -10.02 9.16
C TYR A 525 29.75 -8.77 9.79
N CYS A 526 29.47 -7.61 9.22
CA CYS A 526 30.03 -6.34 9.65
C CYS A 526 28.95 -5.25 9.82
N PRO A 527 28.27 -5.22 10.97
CA PRO A 527 27.30 -4.17 11.30
C PRO A 527 28.00 -2.80 11.42
N LEU A 528 27.71 -1.88 10.48
CA LEU A 528 28.40 -0.59 10.34
C LEU A 528 28.04 0.45 11.41
N ASP A 529 27.05 0.15 12.25
CA ASP A 529 26.59 0.92 13.40
C ASP A 529 27.42 0.66 14.67
N VAL A 530 28.09 -0.51 14.78
CA VAL A 530 28.95 -0.89 15.92
C VAL A 530 30.42 -1.08 15.51
N CYS A 531 30.67 -1.57 14.30
CA CYS A 531 32.01 -1.82 13.78
C CYS A 531 32.40 -0.76 12.75
N ILE A 532 33.62 -0.24 12.90
CA ILE A 532 34.24 0.66 11.93
C ILE A 532 34.91 -0.20 10.87
N CYS A 533 34.45 -0.10 9.63
CA CYS A 533 35.08 -0.81 8.52
C CYS A 533 36.50 -0.29 8.27
N THR A 534 37.48 -1.18 8.34
CA THR A 534 38.91 -0.86 8.15
C THR A 534 39.48 -1.44 6.86
N GLY A 535 38.77 -2.37 6.22
CA GLY A 535 39.11 -2.94 4.92
C GLY A 535 37.86 -3.40 4.18
N ARG A 536 37.88 -3.23 2.86
CA ARG A 536 36.79 -3.59 1.94
C ARG A 536 37.28 -4.54 0.87
N GLY A 537 36.38 -5.37 0.37
CA GLY A 537 36.66 -6.36 -0.66
C GLY A 537 35.39 -7.13 -1.06
N PRO A 538 35.55 -8.28 -1.75
CA PRO A 538 34.42 -9.11 -2.17
C PRO A 538 33.54 -9.54 -1.00
N ALA A 539 32.22 -9.63 -1.23
CA ALA A 539 31.26 -10.06 -0.22
C ALA A 539 31.63 -11.45 0.32
N ILE A 540 32.01 -11.51 1.60
CA ILE A 540 32.39 -12.77 2.25
C ILE A 540 31.09 -13.48 2.63
N THR A 541 30.86 -14.69 2.12
CA THR A 541 29.78 -15.54 2.64
C THR A 541 30.18 -16.07 4.02
N PRO A 542 29.39 -15.86 5.08
CA PRO A 542 29.73 -16.38 6.40
C PRO A 542 29.85 -17.91 6.41
N PRO A 543 30.90 -18.47 7.04
CA PRO A 543 30.99 -19.92 7.23
C PRO A 543 29.82 -20.42 8.09
N ALA A 544 29.51 -21.72 8.01
CA ALA A 544 28.42 -22.30 8.80
C ALA A 544 28.76 -22.30 10.30
N ALA A 545 27.76 -21.99 11.13
CA ALA A 545 27.91 -22.00 12.59
C ALA A 545 28.19 -23.41 13.13
N THR A 546 29.14 -23.51 14.07
CA THR A 546 29.62 -24.76 14.66
C THR A 546 29.22 -24.92 16.14
N LYS A 547 28.75 -23.84 16.77
CA LYS A 547 28.40 -23.78 18.21
C LYS A 547 27.12 -23.00 18.47
N PRO A 548 26.51 -23.16 19.68
CA PRO A 548 25.40 -22.32 20.12
C PRO A 548 25.76 -20.84 20.18
N ALA A 549 24.76 -19.97 20.02
CA ALA A 549 24.94 -18.53 20.16
C ALA A 549 25.43 -18.15 21.57
N GLY A 550 26.33 -17.17 21.65
CA GLY A 550 26.78 -16.59 22.92
C GLY A 550 26.03 -15.31 23.25
N TYR A 551 26.01 -14.99 24.53
CA TYR A 551 25.41 -13.79 25.10
C TYR A 551 26.50 -12.82 25.51
N PRO A 552 26.22 -11.52 25.67
CA PRO A 552 27.16 -10.62 26.33
C PRO A 552 27.53 -11.13 27.73
N ALA A 553 28.78 -10.92 28.14
CA ALA A 553 29.18 -11.21 29.50
C ALA A 553 28.40 -10.29 30.48
N SER A 554 28.21 -10.76 31.71
CA SER A 554 27.42 -10.06 32.73
C SER A 554 27.86 -8.60 32.88
N GLY A 555 26.94 -7.66 32.68
CA GLY A 555 27.18 -6.22 32.78
C GLY A 555 27.53 -5.51 31.47
N LEU A 556 27.49 -6.19 30.32
CA LEU A 556 27.73 -5.58 28.99
C LEU A 556 26.43 -5.39 28.20
N GLY A 557 26.37 -4.34 27.38
CA GLY A 557 25.16 -3.85 26.71
C GLY A 557 24.77 -4.55 25.38
N SER A 558 23.68 -4.09 24.77
CA SER A 558 23.08 -4.65 23.55
C SER A 558 23.99 -4.66 22.33
N ASP A 559 24.95 -3.75 22.28
CA ASP A 559 25.87 -3.56 21.15
C ASP A 559 26.82 -4.78 20.99
N TYR A 560 26.93 -5.62 22.03
CA TYR A 560 27.67 -6.86 22.03
C TYR A 560 26.82 -8.05 21.58
N VAL A 561 25.49 -7.93 21.47
CA VAL A 561 24.60 -9.09 21.29
C VAL A 561 24.75 -9.72 19.91
N GLY A 562 24.68 -8.92 18.84
CA GLY A 562 24.87 -9.43 17.47
C GLY A 562 26.27 -10.01 17.27
N LEU A 563 27.28 -9.31 17.80
CA LEU A 563 28.68 -9.70 17.72
C LEU A 563 29.02 -10.94 18.57
N CYS A 564 28.50 -11.08 19.79
CA CYS A 564 28.69 -12.27 20.64
C CYS A 564 27.90 -13.48 20.11
N ASN A 565 26.71 -13.26 19.54
CA ASN A 565 25.94 -14.33 18.91
C ASN A 565 26.71 -14.91 17.72
N PHE A 566 27.16 -14.03 16.80
CA PHE A 566 27.93 -14.42 15.63
C PHE A 566 29.30 -14.99 16.00
N ALA A 567 30.08 -14.33 16.85
CA ALA A 567 31.43 -14.77 17.18
C ALA A 567 31.45 -16.10 17.98
N CYS A 568 30.58 -16.25 19.00
CA CYS A 568 30.57 -17.45 19.84
C CYS A 568 30.03 -18.69 19.11
N SER A 569 29.14 -18.51 18.12
CA SER A 569 28.64 -19.59 17.28
C SER A 569 29.67 -20.08 16.25
N HIS A 570 30.77 -19.34 16.07
CA HIS A 570 31.89 -19.64 15.18
C HIS A 570 33.21 -19.82 15.95
N ASP A 571 33.13 -20.39 17.16
CA ASP A 571 34.25 -20.77 18.03
C ASP A 571 35.11 -19.60 18.59
N TYR A 572 34.64 -18.35 18.53
CA TYR A 572 35.31 -17.20 19.15
C TYR A 572 34.42 -16.53 20.21
N CYS A 573 34.53 -17.00 21.46
CA CYS A 573 33.72 -16.50 22.58
C CYS A 573 34.58 -15.98 23.74
N PRO A 574 35.11 -14.75 23.66
CA PRO A 574 35.98 -14.20 24.70
C PRO A 574 35.20 -13.90 25.99
N ALA A 575 35.55 -14.56 27.10
CA ALA A 575 34.82 -14.51 28.37
C ALA A 575 34.65 -13.10 28.99
N GLY A 576 35.51 -12.14 28.63
CA GLY A 576 35.42 -10.74 29.06
C GLY A 576 34.46 -9.88 28.23
N ALA A 577 33.87 -10.43 27.16
CA ALA A 577 32.90 -9.77 26.30
C ALA A 577 31.63 -10.62 26.08
N CYS A 578 31.75 -11.95 26.09
CA CYS A 578 30.67 -12.89 25.81
C CYS A 578 30.65 -14.11 26.78
N SER A 579 29.52 -14.80 26.88
CA SER A 579 29.25 -15.97 27.75
C SER A 579 28.28 -16.95 27.06
N TYR A 580 28.46 -18.27 27.23
CA TYR A 580 27.49 -19.28 26.77
C TYR A 580 26.33 -19.50 27.75
N VAL A 581 26.46 -19.03 28.98
CA VAL A 581 25.43 -19.15 30.01
C VAL A 581 24.65 -17.85 30.01
N ASN A 582 23.34 -17.94 29.76
CA ASN A 582 22.43 -16.80 29.87
C ASN A 582 22.41 -16.33 31.33
N PRO A 583 22.92 -15.13 31.66
CA PRO A 583 23.02 -14.66 33.04
C PRO A 583 21.65 -14.28 33.65
N TYR A 584 20.54 -14.39 32.92
CA TYR A 584 19.21 -13.93 33.33
C TYR A 584 18.21 -15.03 33.75
N GLY A 585 18.61 -16.31 33.79
CA GLY A 585 17.80 -17.41 34.37
C GLY A 585 16.64 -17.94 33.51
N SER A 586 16.24 -19.20 33.73
CA SER A 586 15.18 -19.91 32.99
C SER A 586 13.88 -20.03 33.80
N ILE A 587 12.72 -19.80 33.18
CA ILE A 587 11.40 -20.08 33.79
C ILE A 587 10.89 -21.43 33.24
N SER A 588 10.46 -22.34 34.11
CA SER A 588 9.87 -23.63 33.77
C SER A 588 8.55 -23.85 34.54
N PHE A 589 7.42 -23.71 33.84
CA PHE A 589 6.12 -24.28 34.22
C PHE A 589 5.46 -24.74 32.92
N GLU A 590 5.13 -26.02 32.81
CA GLU A 590 4.35 -26.57 31.69
C GLU A 590 2.86 -26.28 31.94
N LEU A 591 2.27 -25.43 31.09
CA LEU A 591 0.83 -25.19 31.02
C LEU A 591 0.22 -26.12 29.94
N PRO A 592 -1.05 -26.54 30.08
CA PRO A 592 -1.66 -27.48 29.13
C PRO A 592 -1.78 -26.84 27.73
N PRO A 593 -1.43 -27.56 26.65
CA PRO A 593 -1.46 -27.01 25.31
C PRO A 593 -2.91 -26.85 24.79
N CYS A 594 -3.21 -25.71 24.17
CA CYS A 594 -4.41 -25.55 23.35
C CYS A 594 -4.22 -26.33 22.03
N SER A 595 -5.10 -27.31 21.76
CA SER A 595 -5.05 -28.12 20.54
C SER A 595 -5.46 -27.30 19.31
N LYS A 596 -4.71 -27.46 18.21
CA LYS A 596 -4.85 -26.71 16.95
C LYS A 596 -6.07 -27.13 16.10
N ASP A 597 -6.82 -28.16 16.47
CA ASP A 597 -7.77 -28.81 15.55
C ASP A 597 -9.26 -28.44 15.70
N ASN A 598 -9.69 -27.74 16.77
CA ASN A 598 -10.91 -26.91 16.85
C ASN A 598 -11.29 -26.66 18.32
N LYS A 599 -11.24 -25.39 18.74
CA LYS A 599 -12.04 -24.70 19.79
C LYS A 599 -12.41 -25.35 21.15
N GLU A 600 -11.94 -26.54 21.52
CA GLU A 600 -12.11 -27.08 22.88
C GLU A 600 -10.78 -27.40 23.55
N ILE A 601 -10.68 -27.05 24.83
CA ILE A 601 -9.56 -27.38 25.70
C ILE A 601 -9.60 -28.90 25.90
N ASP A 602 -8.59 -29.62 25.41
CA ASP A 602 -8.47 -31.06 25.62
C ASP A 602 -8.01 -31.35 27.05
N CYS A 603 -8.98 -31.47 27.96
CA CYS A 603 -8.78 -31.85 29.35
C CYS A 603 -8.77 -33.37 29.55
N THR A 604 -8.15 -34.14 28.66
CA THR A 604 -8.19 -35.62 28.73
C THR A 604 -7.45 -36.22 29.93
N ASP A 605 -6.56 -35.49 30.61
CA ASP A 605 -5.84 -36.01 31.79
C ASP A 605 -6.35 -35.53 33.16
N VAL A 606 -7.36 -34.64 33.20
CA VAL A 606 -7.98 -34.25 34.49
C VAL A 606 -9.49 -34.07 34.34
N GLY A 607 -10.22 -35.19 34.21
CA GLY A 607 -11.60 -35.34 34.71
C GLY A 607 -12.65 -34.25 34.40
N CYS A 608 -12.54 -33.50 33.31
CA CYS A 608 -13.53 -32.51 32.93
C CYS A 608 -14.45 -33.09 31.85
N SER A 609 -15.63 -33.59 32.26
CA SER A 609 -16.76 -33.58 31.35
C SER A 609 -17.11 -32.13 31.05
N ILE A 610 -17.15 -31.75 29.78
CA ILE A 610 -17.53 -30.39 29.37
C ILE A 610 -19.04 -30.27 29.65
N ASP A 611 -19.36 -29.62 30.76
CA ASP A 611 -20.71 -29.32 31.21
C ASP A 611 -21.19 -28.03 30.53
N GLU A 612 -22.49 -27.91 30.26
CA GLU A 612 -23.14 -26.71 29.71
C GLU A 612 -23.05 -25.49 30.66
N SER A 613 -22.35 -25.63 31.79
CA SER A 613 -22.11 -24.64 32.83
C SER A 613 -20.83 -23.80 32.66
N TYR A 614 -20.02 -24.03 31.61
CA TYR A 614 -18.75 -23.33 31.43
C TYR A 614 -18.93 -21.86 31.01
N LYS A 615 -18.47 -20.92 31.85
CA LYS A 615 -18.57 -19.46 31.64
C LYS A 615 -17.28 -18.88 31.08
N GLU A 616 -17.36 -17.91 30.18
CA GLU A 616 -16.17 -17.34 29.50
C GLU A 616 -15.21 -16.61 30.44
N SER A 617 -15.70 -15.94 31.48
CA SER A 617 -14.84 -15.40 32.54
C SER A 617 -14.09 -16.49 33.30
N ALA A 618 -14.69 -17.69 33.44
CA ALA A 618 -14.02 -18.84 34.04
C ALA A 618 -12.88 -19.38 33.18
N ARG A 619 -12.86 -19.12 31.86
CA ARG A 619 -11.72 -19.41 30.98
C ARG A 619 -10.52 -18.52 31.29
N TRP A 620 -10.78 -17.24 31.52
CA TRP A 620 -9.77 -16.26 31.90
C TRP A 620 -9.16 -16.59 33.28
N ASP A 621 -9.99 -16.98 34.24
CA ASP A 621 -9.53 -17.43 35.56
C ASP A 621 -8.79 -18.78 35.52
N ALA A 622 -9.24 -19.75 34.71
CA ALA A 622 -8.66 -21.09 34.63
C ALA A 622 -7.21 -21.11 34.11
N VAL A 623 -6.82 -20.13 33.30
CA VAL A 623 -5.44 -19.98 32.81
C VAL A 623 -4.62 -18.96 33.60
N GLY A 624 -5.18 -18.42 34.70
CA GLY A 624 -4.54 -17.40 35.52
C GLY A 624 -4.39 -16.04 34.83
N GLY A 625 -5.27 -15.72 33.88
CA GLY A 625 -5.21 -14.51 33.04
C GLY A 625 -5.22 -13.21 33.83
N ASN A 626 -6.01 -13.13 34.91
CA ASN A 626 -6.06 -11.97 35.80
C ASN A 626 -4.71 -11.72 36.48
N THR A 627 -4.17 -12.76 37.13
CA THR A 627 -2.85 -12.68 37.79
C THR A 627 -1.74 -12.39 36.78
N PHE A 628 -1.84 -12.94 35.59
CA PHE A 628 -0.91 -12.70 34.49
C PHE A 628 -0.92 -11.23 34.03
N PHE A 629 -2.11 -10.66 33.85
CA PHE A 629 -2.29 -9.26 33.50
C PHE A 629 -1.74 -8.32 34.59
N ASP A 630 -2.04 -8.61 35.86
CA ASP A 630 -1.54 -7.85 37.02
C ASP A 630 0.00 -7.82 37.08
N TYR A 631 0.68 -8.92 36.75
CA TYR A 631 2.15 -8.95 36.68
C TYR A 631 2.70 -8.05 35.58
N THR A 632 2.06 -8.03 34.42
CA THR A 632 2.48 -7.15 33.32
C THR A 632 2.25 -5.69 33.66
N VAL A 633 1.10 -5.36 34.24
CA VAL A 633 0.77 -4.03 34.72
C VAL A 633 1.79 -3.57 35.76
N THR A 634 2.14 -4.43 36.72
CA THR A 634 3.17 -4.11 37.73
C THR A 634 4.55 -3.87 37.09
N TRP A 635 4.94 -4.66 36.08
CA TRP A 635 6.20 -4.45 35.34
C TRP A 635 6.25 -3.09 34.64
N PHE A 636 5.16 -2.64 34.02
CA PHE A 636 5.06 -1.30 33.43
C PHE A 636 5.13 -0.20 34.50
N GLY A 637 4.52 -0.42 35.67
CA GLY A 637 4.57 0.50 36.81
C GLY A 637 5.98 0.68 37.35
N ASP A 638 6.66 -0.41 37.71
CA ASP A 638 8.03 -0.39 38.23
C ASP A 638 9.01 0.23 37.23
N TYR A 639 8.85 -0.06 35.94
CA TYR A 639 9.63 0.52 34.84
C TYR A 639 9.47 2.06 34.73
N ASN A 640 8.27 2.58 34.94
CA ASN A 640 7.98 4.01 34.89
C ASN A 640 8.44 4.76 36.16
N ASP A 641 8.44 4.08 37.32
CA ASP A 641 8.89 4.65 38.60
C ASP A 641 10.42 4.77 38.72
N PHE A 642 11.20 4.11 37.84
CA PHE A 642 12.67 4.02 37.91
C PHE A 642 13.47 5.21 37.32
N ASN A 643 13.01 6.48 37.36
CA ASN A 643 13.96 7.61 37.37
C ASN A 643 13.44 9.00 37.78
N PRO A 644 14.31 9.79 38.43
CA PRO A 644 14.91 10.89 37.65
C PRO A 644 16.42 11.11 37.84
N ASN A 645 17.14 11.40 36.73
CA ASN A 645 18.40 12.16 36.77
C ASN A 645 18.08 13.66 36.96
N PRO A 646 18.51 14.31 38.07
CA PRO A 646 18.17 15.70 38.39
C PRO A 646 18.79 16.77 37.48
N ALA A 647 19.69 16.40 36.54
CA ALA A 647 20.38 17.36 35.69
C ALA A 647 19.80 17.50 34.27
N THR A 648 19.08 16.50 33.74
CA THR A 648 18.60 16.50 32.34
C THR A 648 17.20 15.92 32.11
N GLY A 649 16.63 15.18 33.07
CA GLY A 649 15.23 14.75 33.01
C GLY A 649 14.83 13.65 32.01
N ALA A 650 15.73 12.84 31.46
CA ALA A 650 15.38 11.73 30.53
C ALA A 650 15.57 10.31 31.14
N GLN A 651 14.70 9.36 30.74
CA GLN A 651 14.46 8.02 31.35
C GLN A 651 15.38 6.89 30.80
N PRO A 652 15.58 5.73 31.49
CA PRO A 652 16.56 4.69 31.11
C PRO A 652 16.21 3.90 29.84
N PHE A 653 14.95 3.97 29.40
CA PHE A 653 14.45 3.20 28.28
C PHE A 653 13.75 4.05 27.21
N THR A 654 13.77 5.38 27.33
CA THR A 654 13.27 6.26 26.27
C THR A 654 13.98 5.94 24.94
N GLY A 655 13.18 5.54 23.95
CA GLY A 655 13.67 5.15 22.62
C GLY A 655 13.59 3.66 22.30
N THR A 656 13.08 2.80 23.19
CA THR A 656 12.72 1.42 22.81
C THR A 656 11.37 1.40 22.07
N PRO A 657 11.21 0.66 20.94
CA PRO A 657 9.98 0.67 20.14
C PRO A 657 8.71 0.27 20.92
N TRP A 658 8.86 -0.58 21.93
CA TRP A 658 7.79 -1.22 22.70
C TRP A 658 7.16 -0.32 23.77
N LEU A 659 7.81 0.80 24.11
CA LEU A 659 7.30 1.80 25.07
C LEU A 659 5.95 2.37 24.70
N ASN A 660 5.73 2.51 23.40
CA ASN A 660 4.56 3.18 22.85
C ASN A 660 3.50 2.15 22.40
N ASN A 661 3.70 0.88 22.73
CA ASN A 661 2.94 -0.23 22.17
C ASN A 661 2.74 -1.34 23.22
N PRO A 662 1.68 -1.22 24.04
CA PRO A 662 1.44 -2.13 25.15
C PRO A 662 1.24 -3.57 24.70
N VAL A 663 0.72 -3.81 23.49
CA VAL A 663 0.51 -5.15 22.93
C VAL A 663 1.85 -5.83 22.63
N GLU A 664 2.78 -5.09 22.01
CA GLU A 664 4.14 -5.59 21.79
C GLU A 664 4.88 -5.80 23.10
N ALA A 665 4.75 -4.88 24.05
CA ALA A 665 5.44 -4.98 25.33
C ALA A 665 4.88 -6.12 26.21
N VAL A 666 3.57 -6.38 26.17
CA VAL A 666 2.94 -7.58 26.75
C VAL A 666 3.44 -8.84 26.08
N ALA A 667 3.38 -8.91 24.75
CA ALA A 667 3.87 -10.07 24.01
C ALA A 667 5.37 -10.30 24.29
N TYR A 668 6.15 -9.23 24.45
CA TYR A 668 7.60 -9.22 24.73
C TYR A 668 7.92 -9.71 26.13
N PHE A 669 7.15 -9.28 27.11
CA PHE A 669 7.27 -9.73 28.48
C PHE A 669 7.14 -11.27 28.58
N PHE A 670 6.41 -11.92 27.68
CA PHE A 670 6.04 -13.34 27.81
C PHE A 670 6.58 -14.30 26.75
N ALA A 671 6.83 -13.88 25.50
CA ALA A 671 7.14 -14.84 24.43
C ALA A 671 8.56 -15.43 24.47
N GLY A 672 9.48 -14.86 25.26
CA GLY A 672 10.89 -15.26 25.22
C GLY A 672 11.49 -15.20 23.81
N LYS A 673 12.75 -15.63 23.63
CA LYS A 673 13.38 -15.68 22.30
C LYS A 673 13.31 -17.08 21.71
N ASN A 674 13.06 -17.20 20.41
CA ASN A 674 13.15 -18.49 19.71
C ASN A 674 14.62 -19.00 19.69
N SER A 675 14.86 -20.19 19.14
CA SER A 675 16.18 -20.83 19.09
C SER A 675 17.27 -20.01 18.36
N ALA A 676 16.91 -18.92 17.67
CA ALA A 676 17.81 -17.94 17.04
C ALA A 676 18.01 -16.65 17.86
N GLY A 677 17.49 -16.57 19.09
CA GLY A 677 17.66 -15.38 19.92
C GLY A 677 16.91 -14.14 19.40
N GLY A 678 15.87 -14.30 18.58
CA GLY A 678 14.92 -13.25 18.20
C GLY A 678 13.67 -13.33 19.09
N SER A 679 13.12 -12.18 19.50
CA SER A 679 11.87 -12.15 20.28
C SER A 679 10.77 -12.86 19.50
N LYS A 680 10.05 -13.77 20.17
CA LYS A 680 9.12 -14.70 19.55
C LYS A 680 7.73 -14.07 19.32
N ILE A 681 7.73 -12.82 18.86
CA ILE A 681 6.51 -12.02 18.67
C ILE A 681 6.49 -11.69 17.22
N SER A 682 5.48 -12.18 16.51
CA SER A 682 5.31 -11.82 15.12
C SER A 682 5.09 -10.32 15.02
N SER A 683 5.50 -9.75 13.89
CA SER A 683 5.22 -8.37 13.48
C SER A 683 3.73 -8.00 13.53
N ASP A 684 2.85 -8.99 13.68
CA ASP A 684 1.40 -8.87 13.67
C ASP A 684 0.83 -8.40 15.02
N LEU A 685 1.69 -8.27 16.05
CA LEU A 685 1.33 -7.84 17.41
C LEU A 685 1.59 -6.34 17.68
N ASN A 686 1.84 -5.57 16.62
CA ASN A 686 2.14 -4.14 16.67
C ASN A 686 0.86 -3.28 16.77
N CYS A 687 0.71 -2.42 17.79
CA CYS A 687 -0.35 -1.40 17.88
C CYS A 687 -0.51 -0.51 16.63
N GLY A 688 0.53 -0.24 15.85
CA GLY A 688 0.42 0.48 14.58
C GLY A 688 -0.32 -0.31 13.49
N VAL A 689 -0.31 -1.64 13.59
CA VAL A 689 -1.16 -2.57 12.82
C VAL A 689 -2.58 -2.59 13.43
N LEU A 690 -2.70 -2.44 14.76
CA LEU A 690 -3.96 -2.32 15.51
C LEU A 690 -4.47 -0.88 15.66
N SER A 691 -4.16 0.11 14.83
CA SER A 691 -4.78 1.44 15.05
C SER A 691 -4.91 2.38 13.87
N SER A 692 -4.19 2.25 12.75
CA SER A 692 -4.03 3.46 11.92
C SER A 692 -4.26 3.45 10.41
N SER A 693 -4.54 2.36 9.68
CA SER A 693 -5.10 2.54 8.31
C SER A 693 -5.35 1.30 7.46
N ASN A 694 -4.76 0.14 7.75
CA ASN A 694 -5.02 -1.08 6.97
C ASN A 694 -5.57 -2.15 7.89
N GLY A 695 -6.90 -2.21 7.91
CA GLY A 695 -7.74 -3.30 8.38
C GLY A 695 -7.11 -4.30 9.33
N CYS A 696 -7.56 -4.24 10.59
CA CYS A 696 -7.76 -5.46 11.36
C CYS A 696 -8.92 -6.32 10.81
N SER A 697 -9.26 -6.19 9.52
CA SER A 697 -10.14 -7.10 8.78
C SER A 697 -9.55 -8.51 8.69
N ASP A 698 -8.22 -8.63 8.75
CA ASP A 698 -7.49 -9.91 8.76
C ASP A 698 -7.27 -10.47 10.17
N LEU A 699 -7.55 -9.69 11.21
CA LEU A 699 -7.49 -10.15 12.60
C LEU A 699 -8.74 -10.93 13.00
N GLN A 700 -9.26 -11.73 12.06
CA GLN A 700 -10.41 -12.60 12.30
C GLN A 700 -10.14 -13.72 13.29
N SER A 701 -8.92 -13.90 13.81
CA SER A 701 -8.69 -14.69 15.02
C SER A 701 -7.23 -14.72 15.46
N PHE A 702 -6.86 -13.93 16.47
CA PHE A 702 -6.00 -14.54 17.49
C PHE A 702 -6.85 -15.65 18.12
N VAL A 703 -6.48 -16.90 17.85
CA VAL A 703 -7.12 -18.09 18.39
C VAL A 703 -6.21 -18.64 19.47
N CYS A 704 -6.78 -19.22 20.53
CA CYS A 704 -5.96 -19.93 21.51
C CYS A 704 -5.10 -20.99 20.82
N GLY A 705 -3.81 -21.00 21.14
CA GLY A 705 -2.76 -21.75 20.47
C GLY A 705 -1.83 -20.91 19.58
N THR A 706 -2.01 -19.58 19.49
CA THR A 706 -1.08 -18.69 18.79
C THR A 706 0.22 -18.48 19.56
N THR A 707 0.14 -18.47 20.89
CA THR A 707 1.28 -18.42 21.80
C THR A 707 1.33 -19.67 22.65
N ASP A 708 2.50 -19.99 23.18
CA ASP A 708 2.67 -21.13 24.09
C ASP A 708 2.11 -20.84 25.50
N ILE A 709 1.54 -19.64 25.71
CA ILE A 709 1.04 -19.17 27.00
C ILE A 709 -0.46 -18.83 26.83
N PRO A 710 -1.38 -19.71 27.28
CA PRO A 710 -2.82 -19.51 27.08
C PRO A 710 -3.38 -18.18 27.62
N ALA A 711 -2.83 -17.67 28.72
CA ALA A 711 -3.20 -16.35 29.26
C ALA A 711 -2.82 -15.20 28.33
N LEU A 712 -1.69 -15.32 27.62
CA LEU A 712 -1.23 -14.33 26.65
C LEU A 712 -2.15 -14.28 25.44
N ASP A 713 -2.57 -15.44 24.93
CA ASP A 713 -3.51 -15.51 23.80
C ASP A 713 -4.81 -14.78 24.10
N LEU A 714 -5.37 -14.99 25.29
CA LEU A 714 -6.61 -14.33 25.69
C LEU A 714 -6.41 -12.80 25.80
N LEU A 715 -5.27 -12.35 26.35
CA LEU A 715 -4.97 -10.93 26.51
C LEU A 715 -4.80 -10.23 25.15
N LEU A 716 -4.05 -10.83 24.23
CA LEU A 716 -3.84 -10.32 22.87
C LEU A 716 -5.14 -10.30 22.06
N THR A 717 -5.98 -11.34 22.21
CA THR A 717 -7.31 -11.40 21.62
C THR A 717 -8.21 -10.25 22.09
N SER A 718 -8.12 -9.88 23.38
CA SER A 718 -8.92 -8.78 23.94
C SER A 718 -8.53 -7.43 23.34
N PHE A 719 -7.23 -7.17 23.17
CA PHE A 719 -6.74 -5.91 22.56
C PHE A 719 -7.15 -5.77 21.09
N VAL A 720 -7.10 -6.86 20.34
CA VAL A 720 -7.55 -6.91 18.94
C VAL A 720 -9.04 -6.58 18.82
N ASN A 721 -9.87 -7.12 19.71
CA ASN A 721 -11.31 -6.85 19.68
C ASN A 721 -11.66 -5.41 20.08
N VAL A 722 -10.88 -4.79 20.97
CA VAL A 722 -10.99 -3.35 21.28
C VAL A 722 -10.65 -2.49 20.07
N HIS A 723 -9.62 -2.85 19.29
CA HIS A 723 -9.32 -2.14 18.04
C HIS A 723 -10.41 -2.30 16.99
N ASN A 724 -10.85 -3.54 16.73
CA ASN A 724 -11.83 -3.83 15.70
C ASN A 724 -13.13 -3.05 15.92
N PHE A 725 -13.55 -2.92 17.18
CA PHE A 725 -14.67 -2.07 17.58
C PHE A 725 -14.50 -0.60 17.13
N SER A 726 -13.34 0.01 17.39
CA SER A 726 -13.03 1.38 16.96
C SER A 726 -13.00 1.54 15.44
N HIS A 727 -12.49 0.53 14.74
CA HIS A 727 -12.42 0.53 13.28
C HIS A 727 -13.82 0.50 12.64
N THR A 728 -14.71 -0.38 13.10
CA THR A 728 -16.09 -0.45 12.58
C THR A 728 -16.86 0.87 12.84
N MET A 729 -16.59 1.55 13.95
CA MET A 729 -17.12 2.91 14.18
C MET A 729 -16.60 3.92 13.14
N TYR A 730 -15.31 3.84 12.79
CA TYR A 730 -14.67 4.74 11.81
C TYR A 730 -15.26 4.58 10.41
N GLU A 731 -15.41 3.34 9.94
CA GLU A 731 -15.97 3.03 8.61
C GLU A 731 -17.42 3.50 8.47
N ALA A 732 -18.20 3.43 9.55
CA ALA A 732 -19.56 3.89 9.56
C ALA A 732 -19.68 5.41 9.51
N LEU A 733 -18.77 6.14 10.18
CA LEU A 733 -18.68 7.60 10.07
C LEU A 733 -18.38 8.02 8.63
N ASP A 734 -17.49 7.31 7.94
CA ASP A 734 -17.19 7.56 6.52
C ASP A 734 -18.38 7.25 5.61
N SER A 735 -19.09 6.15 5.87
CA SER A 735 -20.29 5.77 5.11
C SER A 735 -21.42 6.78 5.25
N VAL A 736 -21.64 7.29 6.47
CA VAL A 736 -22.63 8.36 6.73
C VAL A 736 -22.18 9.67 6.09
N GLN A 737 -20.90 10.05 6.21
CA GLN A 737 -20.37 11.27 5.60
C GLN A 737 -20.52 11.25 4.07
N ASN A 738 -20.20 10.13 3.43
CA ASN A 738 -20.29 9.96 1.97
C ASN A 738 -21.75 9.91 1.49
N GLY A 739 -22.68 9.41 2.32
CA GLY A 739 -24.11 9.37 2.03
C GLY A 739 -24.86 10.68 2.31
N LEU A 740 -24.24 11.62 3.03
CA LEU A 740 -24.91 12.81 3.55
C LEU A 740 -25.50 13.70 2.45
N ASP A 741 -24.78 13.91 1.36
CA ASP A 741 -25.27 14.70 0.22
C ASP A 741 -26.58 14.11 -0.35
N SER A 742 -26.65 12.78 -0.47
CA SER A 742 -27.84 12.08 -0.95
C SER A 742 -28.99 12.17 0.04
N ILE A 743 -28.71 12.07 1.35
CA ILE A 743 -29.73 12.25 2.39
C ILE A 743 -30.33 13.65 2.30
N ILE A 744 -29.49 14.68 2.17
CA ILE A 744 -29.92 16.09 2.07
C ILE A 744 -30.77 16.32 0.82
N GLU A 745 -30.32 15.82 -0.33
CA GLU A 745 -31.06 15.96 -1.60
C GLU A 745 -32.43 15.26 -1.54
N ASN A 746 -32.48 14.05 -0.98
CA ASN A 746 -33.71 13.28 -0.83
C ASN A 746 -34.69 13.95 0.14
N VAL A 747 -34.21 14.44 1.28
CA VAL A 747 -35.01 15.19 2.26
C VAL A 747 -35.52 16.49 1.62
N ALA A 748 -34.66 17.20 0.88
CA ALA A 748 -35.03 18.45 0.21
C ALA A 748 -36.12 18.25 -0.85
N ALA A 749 -36.08 17.12 -1.56
CA ALA A 749 -37.08 16.74 -2.56
C ALA A 749 -38.43 16.35 -1.95
N THR A 750 -38.45 15.78 -0.74
CA THR A 750 -39.66 15.19 -0.14
C THR A 750 -40.33 16.08 0.90
N PHE A 751 -39.54 16.67 1.81
CA PHE A 751 -40.07 17.40 2.97
C PHE A 751 -40.12 18.91 2.71
N TRP A 752 -39.05 19.52 2.22
CA TRP A 752 -38.96 20.89 1.66
C TRP A 752 -37.49 21.27 1.43
N LYS A 753 -37.19 22.34 0.66
CA LYS A 753 -35.82 22.86 0.50
C LYS A 753 -35.16 23.06 1.87
N VAL A 754 -34.14 22.26 2.14
CA VAL A 754 -33.22 22.46 3.24
C VAL A 754 -32.38 23.69 2.88
N ASN A 755 -32.43 24.75 3.70
CA ASN A 755 -31.43 25.81 3.56
C ASN A 755 -30.10 25.20 3.94
N VAL A 756 -29.25 25.00 2.93
CA VAL A 756 -27.94 24.34 3.05
C VAL A 756 -27.11 25.03 4.15
N GLY A 757 -27.29 26.34 4.36
CA GLY A 757 -26.68 27.07 5.47
C GLY A 757 -27.19 26.69 6.86
N LEU A 758 -28.48 26.35 7.03
CA LEU A 758 -29.04 26.00 8.34
C LEU A 758 -28.69 24.59 8.80
N LEU A 759 -28.66 23.57 7.93
CA LEU A 759 -28.13 22.25 8.32
C LEU A 759 -26.65 22.35 8.76
N GLY A 760 -25.92 23.29 8.14
CA GLY A 760 -24.56 23.66 8.56
C GLY A 760 -24.57 24.30 9.95
N ILE A 761 -25.55 25.15 10.24
CA ILE A 761 -25.78 25.72 11.59
C ILE A 761 -26.16 24.66 12.63
N PHE A 762 -26.91 23.61 12.27
CA PHE A 762 -27.20 22.50 13.21
C PHE A 762 -25.95 21.72 13.61
N LEU A 763 -25.06 21.46 12.65
CA LEU A 763 -23.78 20.79 12.90
C LEU A 763 -22.79 21.67 13.67
N LYS A 764 -23.00 23.00 13.72
CA LYS A 764 -22.24 23.97 14.53
C LYS A 764 -22.57 23.92 16.02
N ILE A 765 -23.67 23.30 16.42
CA ILE A 765 -24.10 23.30 17.83
C ILE A 765 -23.39 22.15 18.55
N PRO A 766 -22.45 22.39 19.49
CA PRO A 766 -21.74 21.35 20.23
C PRO A 766 -22.62 20.27 20.85
N GLY A 767 -23.82 20.64 21.32
CA GLY A 767 -24.77 19.71 21.90
C GLY A 767 -25.32 18.68 20.92
N VAL A 768 -25.40 19.02 19.62
CA VAL A 768 -25.87 18.12 18.56
C VAL A 768 -24.82 17.05 18.23
N PHE A 769 -23.55 17.44 18.26
CA PHE A 769 -22.40 16.54 18.09
C PHE A 769 -22.37 15.44 19.16
N SER A 770 -22.43 15.85 20.43
CA SER A 770 -22.47 14.90 21.54
C SER A 770 -23.73 14.03 21.50
N MET A 771 -24.87 14.59 21.10
CA MET A 771 -26.15 13.87 21.02
C MET A 771 -26.14 12.72 19.99
N ILE A 772 -25.67 12.97 18.76
CA ILE A 772 -25.67 11.96 17.69
C ILE A 772 -24.82 10.75 18.11
N LEU A 773 -23.64 11.01 18.68
CA LEU A 773 -22.74 9.96 19.14
C LEU A 773 -23.31 9.20 20.34
N THR A 774 -23.93 9.90 21.28
CA THR A 774 -24.45 9.27 22.50
C THR A 774 -25.69 8.41 22.22
N VAL A 775 -26.59 8.85 21.33
CA VAL A 775 -27.77 8.07 20.94
C VAL A 775 -27.38 6.83 20.11
N ALA A 776 -26.43 6.98 19.19
CA ALA A 776 -25.91 5.85 18.43
C ALA A 776 -25.16 4.85 19.33
N ALA A 777 -24.35 5.35 20.26
CA ALA A 777 -23.64 4.52 21.24
C ALA A 777 -24.60 3.77 22.16
N ALA A 778 -25.72 4.36 22.57
CA ALA A 778 -26.71 3.67 23.39
C ALA A 778 -27.41 2.52 22.64
N GLY A 779 -27.73 2.70 21.35
CA GLY A 779 -28.26 1.61 20.51
C GLY A 779 -27.29 0.44 20.37
N PHE A 780 -26.00 0.76 20.25
CA PHE A 780 -24.91 -0.22 20.28
C PHE A 780 -24.85 -0.96 21.62
N TRP A 781 -24.77 -0.24 22.75
CA TRP A 781 -24.65 -0.85 24.06
C TRP A 781 -25.90 -1.66 24.44
N SER A 782 -27.09 -1.20 24.08
CA SER A 782 -28.33 -1.97 24.27
C SER A 782 -28.29 -3.31 23.52
N SER A 783 -27.73 -3.32 22.31
CA SER A 783 -27.54 -4.54 21.50
C SER A 783 -26.50 -5.48 22.11
N VAL A 784 -25.37 -4.94 22.57
CA VAL A 784 -24.33 -5.71 23.29
C VAL A 784 -24.89 -6.31 24.58
N LEU A 785 -25.66 -5.55 25.36
CA LEU A 785 -26.26 -6.02 26.61
C LEU A 785 -27.42 -6.99 26.41
N GLY A 786 -28.12 -6.93 25.28
CA GLY A 786 -29.14 -7.93 24.92
C GLY A 786 -28.54 -9.31 24.62
N VAL A 787 -27.32 -9.36 24.11
CA VAL A 787 -26.54 -10.60 23.86
C VAL A 787 -25.86 -11.09 25.14
N VAL A 788 -25.40 -10.16 25.99
CA VAL A 788 -24.78 -10.44 27.30
C VAL A 788 -25.84 -10.58 28.41
N ALA A 789 -27.13 -10.74 28.08
CA ALA A 789 -28.17 -11.07 29.06
C ALA A 789 -27.91 -12.48 29.62
N LEU A 790 -27.14 -12.49 30.70
CA LEU A 790 -26.58 -13.65 31.36
C LEU A 790 -27.66 -14.55 31.97
N ASP A 791 -27.46 -15.85 31.78
CA ASP A 791 -27.98 -16.90 32.65
C ASP A 791 -27.54 -16.64 34.11
N GLY A 792 -28.38 -15.92 34.84
CA GLY A 792 -28.52 -16.03 36.29
C GLY A 792 -27.40 -15.47 37.16
N VAL A 793 -26.69 -14.41 36.79
CA VAL A 793 -25.70 -13.77 37.68
C VAL A 793 -26.02 -12.30 37.93
N THR A 794 -26.18 -11.97 39.21
CA THR A 794 -26.42 -10.63 39.77
C THR A 794 -25.27 -9.62 39.56
N ASP A 795 -24.09 -10.06 39.08
CA ASP A 795 -22.90 -9.23 38.86
C ASP A 795 -22.71 -8.73 37.42
N GLY A 796 -23.31 -9.37 36.41
CA GLY A 796 -23.02 -8.95 35.03
C GLY A 796 -23.67 -7.63 34.61
N ALA A 797 -24.71 -7.18 35.32
CA ALA A 797 -25.23 -5.81 35.17
C ALA A 797 -24.25 -4.75 35.71
N ALA A 798 -23.43 -5.07 36.70
CA ALA A 798 -22.40 -4.19 37.23
C ALA A 798 -21.17 -4.13 36.30
N THR A 799 -20.77 -5.28 35.74
CA THR A 799 -19.74 -5.37 34.69
C THR A 799 -20.18 -4.61 33.42
N ALA A 800 -21.44 -4.74 33.02
CA ALA A 800 -22.05 -4.01 31.92
C ALA A 800 -22.11 -2.48 32.16
N ALA A 801 -22.58 -2.07 33.34
CA ALA A 801 -22.63 -0.66 33.70
C ALA A 801 -21.23 -0.03 33.79
N GLY A 802 -20.23 -0.77 34.28
CA GLY A 802 -18.83 -0.33 34.33
C GLY A 802 -18.20 -0.20 32.94
N ALA A 803 -18.51 -1.11 32.01
CA ALA A 803 -18.07 -1.00 30.62
C ALA A 803 -18.67 0.21 29.91
N VAL A 804 -19.99 0.41 30.01
CA VAL A 804 -20.65 1.58 29.38
C VAL A 804 -20.17 2.90 29.98
N ASP A 805 -19.95 2.94 31.30
CA ASP A 805 -19.43 4.12 31.99
C ASP A 805 -17.98 4.46 31.57
N PHE A 806 -17.14 3.46 31.29
CA PHE A 806 -15.77 3.67 30.78
C PHE A 806 -15.74 4.27 29.38
N PHE A 807 -16.50 3.71 28.44
CA PHE A 807 -16.56 4.26 27.08
C PHE A 807 -17.25 5.62 27.06
N ALA A 808 -18.36 5.77 27.79
CA ALA A 808 -19.05 7.06 27.88
C ALA A 808 -18.17 8.14 28.50
N LYS A 809 -17.46 7.87 29.60
CA LYS A 809 -16.56 8.85 30.23
C LYS A 809 -15.28 9.09 29.45
N GLY A 810 -14.73 8.06 28.81
CA GLY A 810 -13.53 8.18 27.95
C GLY A 810 -13.81 9.03 26.72
N PHE A 811 -14.91 8.75 26.01
CA PHE A 811 -15.36 9.58 24.89
C PHE A 811 -15.73 10.98 25.34
N GLN A 812 -16.45 11.14 26.47
CA GLN A 812 -16.85 12.44 26.97
C GLN A 812 -15.66 13.28 27.44
N TYR A 813 -14.66 12.70 28.12
CA TYR A 813 -13.46 13.41 28.56
C TYR A 813 -12.60 13.93 27.39
N ILE A 814 -12.42 13.10 26.36
CA ILE A 814 -11.65 13.46 25.16
C ILE A 814 -12.45 14.42 24.27
N ALA A 815 -13.75 14.18 24.13
CA ALA A 815 -14.67 15.08 23.45
C ALA A 815 -14.74 16.44 24.14
N ASP A 816 -14.82 16.53 25.47
CA ASP A 816 -14.89 17.81 26.19
C ASP A 816 -13.61 18.63 26.02
N LYS A 817 -12.44 17.98 25.93
CA LYS A 817 -11.15 18.64 25.63
C LYS A 817 -11.03 19.12 24.18
N ARG A 818 -11.60 18.38 23.22
CA ARG A 818 -11.53 18.69 21.77
C ARG A 818 -12.68 19.59 21.29
N ALA A 819 -13.85 19.52 21.93
CA ALA A 819 -15.08 20.18 21.52
C ALA A 819 -14.97 21.70 21.50
N ALA A 820 -14.30 22.34 22.47
CA ALA A 820 -14.18 23.79 22.48
C ALA A 820 -13.41 24.33 21.26
N SER A 821 -12.35 23.64 20.81
CA SER A 821 -11.58 23.99 19.61
C SER A 821 -12.27 23.55 18.32
N ALA A 822 -12.84 22.34 18.29
CA ALA A 822 -13.55 21.78 17.15
C ALA A 822 -14.79 22.60 16.78
N VAL A 823 -15.57 23.00 17.79
CA VAL A 823 -16.75 23.84 17.63
C VAL A 823 -16.39 25.18 17.03
N SER A 824 -15.31 25.81 17.49
CA SER A 824 -14.88 27.10 16.94
C SER A 824 -14.53 27.03 15.45
N GLN A 825 -14.00 25.88 14.99
CA GLN A 825 -13.66 25.65 13.59
C GLN A 825 -14.91 25.39 12.74
N ILE A 826 -15.86 24.61 13.28
CA ILE A 826 -17.15 24.35 12.61
C ILE A 826 -18.00 25.64 12.56
N GLU A 827 -17.97 26.48 13.61
CA GLU A 827 -18.74 27.72 13.72
C GLU A 827 -18.46 28.74 12.59
N VAL A 828 -17.22 28.78 12.10
CA VAL A 828 -16.76 29.69 11.04
C VAL A 828 -17.19 29.21 9.63
N GLU A 829 -17.55 27.93 9.47
CA GLU A 829 -17.86 27.34 8.17
C GLU A 829 -19.22 27.79 7.63
N THR A 830 -19.27 28.45 6.48
CA THR A 830 -20.54 28.93 5.89
C THR A 830 -21.20 27.91 4.96
N ASN A 831 -20.53 26.79 4.69
CA ASN A 831 -20.95 25.73 3.78
C ASN A 831 -21.22 24.43 4.54
N LEU A 832 -22.35 23.77 4.24
CA LEU A 832 -22.74 22.47 4.81
C LEU A 832 -21.74 21.35 4.57
N LYS A 833 -21.17 21.27 3.36
CA LYS A 833 -20.18 20.24 3.03
C LYS A 833 -18.92 20.42 3.87
N SER A 834 -18.51 21.67 4.07
CA SER A 834 -17.38 21.99 4.95
C SER A 834 -17.71 21.73 6.42
N ALA A 835 -18.88 22.16 6.89
CA ALA A 835 -19.30 21.95 8.28
C ALA A 835 -19.50 20.46 8.64
N SER A 836 -20.04 19.66 7.72
CA SER A 836 -20.17 18.21 7.88
C SER A 836 -18.83 17.49 7.77
N LEU A 837 -17.97 17.87 6.82
CA LEU A 837 -16.61 17.35 6.75
C LEU A 837 -15.87 17.61 8.08
N GLN A 838 -15.94 18.84 8.60
CA GLN A 838 -15.35 19.21 9.89
C GLN A 838 -15.95 18.42 11.05
N PHE A 839 -17.28 18.27 11.11
CA PHE A 839 -17.97 17.43 12.11
C PHE A 839 -17.44 15.99 12.15
N PHE A 840 -17.43 15.30 10.99
CA PHE A 840 -17.00 13.90 10.93
C PHE A 840 -15.49 13.77 11.15
N THR A 841 -14.71 14.78 10.75
CA THR A 841 -13.26 14.83 11.00
C THR A 841 -12.95 14.94 12.48
N GLN A 842 -13.62 15.85 13.18
CA GLN A 842 -13.45 16.02 14.62
C GLN A 842 -13.94 14.80 15.42
N THR A 843 -14.97 14.10 14.91
CA THR A 843 -15.42 12.83 15.50
C THR A 843 -14.35 11.75 15.40
N ARG A 844 -13.72 11.60 14.23
CA ARG A 844 -12.61 10.66 14.02
C ARG A 844 -11.40 11.01 14.88
N GLU A 845 -11.06 12.29 15.01
CA GLU A 845 -9.98 12.73 15.91
C GLU A 845 -10.25 12.34 17.37
N VAL A 846 -11.49 12.43 17.85
CA VAL A 846 -11.83 11.99 19.21
C VAL A 846 -11.66 10.47 19.40
N LEU A 847 -12.02 9.67 18.39
CA LEU A 847 -11.82 8.22 18.38
C LEU A 847 -10.31 7.87 18.36
N ASP A 848 -9.53 8.55 17.52
CA ASP A 848 -8.08 8.34 17.40
C ASP A 848 -7.36 8.67 18.72
N GLU A 849 -7.74 9.76 19.38
CA GLU A 849 -7.13 10.16 20.65
C GLU A 849 -7.50 9.23 21.80
N TRP A 850 -8.70 8.64 21.76
CA TRP A 850 -9.08 7.60 22.71
C TRP A 850 -8.24 6.34 22.55
N MET A 851 -8.07 5.85 21.32
CA MET A 851 -7.19 4.71 21.02
C MET A 851 -5.74 5.01 21.40
N LYS A 852 -5.22 6.21 21.10
CA LYS A 852 -3.86 6.60 21.49
C LYS A 852 -3.71 6.62 23.00
N THR A 853 -4.69 7.14 23.75
CA THR A 853 -4.62 7.20 25.22
C THR A 853 -4.69 5.80 25.83
N ALA A 854 -5.58 4.94 25.34
CA ALA A 854 -5.72 3.57 25.83
C ALA A 854 -4.47 2.70 25.60
N PHE A 855 -3.65 3.05 24.59
CA PHE A 855 -2.46 2.31 24.19
C PHE A 855 -1.16 3.13 24.22
N ASN A 856 -1.10 4.24 24.98
CA ASN A 856 0.07 5.13 25.00
C ASN A 856 1.28 4.58 25.78
N GLY A 857 1.13 3.45 26.47
CA GLY A 857 2.17 2.87 27.32
C GLY A 857 2.34 3.53 28.69
N ASP A 858 1.49 4.50 29.04
CA ASP A 858 1.40 5.02 30.40
C ASP A 858 0.83 3.94 31.32
N TRP A 859 1.49 3.72 32.46
CA TRP A 859 1.10 2.67 33.39
C TRP A 859 -0.33 2.85 33.91
N GLN A 860 -0.77 4.09 34.12
CA GLN A 860 -2.06 4.41 34.72
C GLN A 860 -3.17 4.23 33.68
N ASP A 861 -2.92 4.62 32.43
CA ASP A 861 -3.83 4.38 31.31
C ASP A 861 -3.90 2.89 30.93
N TYR A 862 -2.78 2.17 30.96
CA TYR A 862 -2.71 0.71 30.73
C TYR A 862 -3.41 -0.08 31.85
N ARG A 863 -3.29 0.37 33.10
CA ARG A 863 -4.04 -0.22 34.23
C ARG A 863 -5.55 0.01 34.11
N ASN A 864 -5.97 1.18 33.62
CA ASN A 864 -7.38 1.44 33.36
C ASN A 864 -7.93 0.46 32.32
N LEU A 865 -7.19 0.19 31.22
CA LEU A 865 -7.53 -0.82 30.22
C LEU A 865 -7.74 -2.21 30.83
N GLY A 866 -6.94 -2.56 31.85
CA GLY A 866 -7.02 -3.80 32.61
C GLY A 866 -8.38 -4.12 33.21
N THR A 867 -8.94 -3.17 33.95
CA THR A 867 -10.26 -3.35 34.58
C THR A 867 -11.39 -3.64 33.59
N HIS A 868 -11.17 -3.38 32.29
CA HIS A 868 -12.11 -3.63 31.20
C HIS A 868 -11.85 -4.93 30.44
N VAL A 869 -10.61 -5.44 30.47
CA VAL A 869 -10.21 -6.74 29.88
C VAL A 869 -10.35 -7.90 30.88
N GLU A 870 -10.12 -7.65 32.18
CA GLU A 870 -10.11 -8.64 33.28
C GLU A 870 -11.40 -9.47 33.41
N ASN A 871 -12.54 -8.96 32.94
CA ASN A 871 -13.83 -9.67 33.00
C ASN A 871 -14.13 -10.51 31.76
N GLY A 872 -13.22 -10.54 30.78
CA GLY A 872 -13.36 -11.32 29.55
C GLY A 872 -14.38 -10.79 28.54
N LEU A 873 -14.85 -9.54 28.69
CA LEU A 873 -15.88 -8.91 27.85
C LEU A 873 -15.53 -8.88 26.36
N PHE A 874 -14.24 -8.76 26.03
CA PHE A 874 -13.71 -8.69 24.66
C PHE A 874 -13.11 -10.03 24.18
N LEU A 875 -13.42 -11.17 24.82
CA LEU A 875 -12.82 -12.47 24.45
C LEU A 875 -13.60 -13.26 23.39
N LYS A 876 -14.88 -12.98 23.24
CA LYS A 876 -15.73 -13.63 22.25
C LYS A 876 -16.79 -12.62 21.86
N ASP A 877 -16.85 -12.29 20.58
CA ASP A 877 -18.06 -12.48 19.78
C ASP A 877 -18.16 -11.48 18.62
N ARG A 878 -18.56 -12.02 17.47
CA ARG A 878 -18.74 -11.30 16.20
C ARG A 878 -19.90 -10.29 16.24
N SER A 879 -20.68 -10.27 17.32
CA SER A 879 -21.84 -9.39 17.53
C SER A 879 -21.46 -7.91 17.73
N VAL A 880 -20.33 -7.64 18.40
CA VAL A 880 -19.73 -6.30 18.54
C VAL A 880 -19.25 -5.77 17.17
N LEU A 881 -18.81 -6.67 16.29
CA LEU A 881 -18.28 -6.38 14.96
C LEU A 881 -19.34 -6.35 13.87
N SER A 882 -20.52 -6.94 14.11
CA SER A 882 -21.65 -6.95 13.18
C SER A 882 -22.64 -5.80 13.41
N PHE A 883 -22.34 -4.89 14.34
CA PHE A 883 -23.21 -3.76 14.61
C PHE A 883 -23.12 -2.75 13.48
N ASP A 884 -24.22 -2.61 12.74
CA ASP A 884 -24.32 -1.69 11.62
C ASP A 884 -24.56 -0.26 12.13
N TRP A 885 -23.45 0.39 12.47
CA TRP A 885 -23.41 1.79 12.87
C TRP A 885 -24.04 2.72 11.82
N TYR A 886 -23.93 2.38 10.53
CA TYR A 886 -24.56 3.15 9.45
C TYR A 886 -26.08 3.12 9.57
N THR A 887 -26.69 1.96 9.79
CA THR A 887 -28.15 1.84 10.00
C THR A 887 -28.65 2.51 11.28
N THR A 888 -27.77 2.69 12.28
CA THR A 888 -28.12 3.34 13.54
C THR A 888 -27.97 4.86 13.48
N MET A 889 -26.93 5.36 12.82
CA MET A 889 -26.64 6.80 12.71
C MET A 889 -27.48 7.49 11.63
N THR A 890 -27.74 6.80 10.51
CA THR A 890 -28.45 7.37 9.36
C THR A 890 -29.86 7.88 9.71
N PRO A 891 -30.67 7.14 10.48
CA PRO A 891 -31.99 7.63 10.92
C PRO A 891 -31.95 8.86 11.81
N VAL A 892 -30.95 8.99 12.69
CA VAL A 892 -30.78 10.16 13.57
C VAL A 892 -30.54 11.41 12.72
N VAL A 893 -29.56 11.34 11.81
CA VAL A 893 -29.20 12.44 10.90
C VAL A 893 -30.36 12.80 9.96
N THR A 894 -31.04 11.78 9.43
CA THR A 894 -32.21 11.96 8.54
C THR A 894 -33.37 12.62 9.27
N GLY A 895 -33.72 12.14 10.47
CA GLY A 895 -34.80 12.71 11.29
C GLY A 895 -34.56 14.16 11.68
N MET A 896 -33.34 14.51 12.07
CA MET A 896 -32.97 15.89 12.38
C MET A 896 -33.07 16.79 11.14
N SER A 897 -32.64 16.29 9.97
CA SER A 897 -32.73 17.00 8.70
C SER A 897 -34.20 17.26 8.29
N ILE A 898 -35.09 16.31 8.57
CA ILE A 898 -36.53 16.45 8.33
C ILE A 898 -37.14 17.54 9.23
N VAL A 899 -36.84 17.52 10.53
CA VAL A 899 -37.32 18.53 11.49
C VAL A 899 -36.91 19.94 11.04
N GLU A 900 -35.70 20.08 10.50
CA GLU A 900 -35.23 21.36 10.00
C GLU A 900 -35.86 21.76 8.67
N ALA A 901 -36.01 20.83 7.72
CA ALA A 901 -36.72 21.08 6.47
C ALA A 901 -38.16 21.59 6.74
N TRP A 902 -38.81 21.03 7.74
CA TRP A 902 -40.11 21.47 8.22
C TRP A 902 -40.10 22.91 8.72
N ARG A 903 -39.15 23.28 9.59
CA ARG A 903 -39.01 24.66 10.10
C ARG A 903 -38.88 25.72 9.00
N GLN A 904 -38.18 25.40 7.90
CA GLN A 904 -38.03 26.31 6.74
C GLN A 904 -39.34 26.58 5.98
N LYS A 905 -40.29 25.64 6.00
CA LYS A 905 -41.58 25.78 5.31
C LYS A 905 -42.65 26.45 6.17
N GLY A 906 -42.43 26.46 7.47
CA GLY A 906 -43.33 27.02 8.47
C GLY A 906 -43.14 26.35 9.82
N PRO A 907 -43.66 26.94 10.89
CA PRO A 907 -43.47 26.42 12.23
C PRO A 907 -44.31 25.15 12.43
N VAL A 908 -43.63 24.06 12.77
CA VAL A 908 -44.25 22.76 13.08
C VAL A 908 -44.31 22.56 14.58
N ALA A 909 -45.42 22.01 15.06
CA ALA A 909 -45.65 21.75 16.47
C ALA A 909 -46.24 20.36 16.73
N ILE A 910 -45.99 19.83 17.93
CA ILE A 910 -46.69 18.69 18.49
C ILE A 910 -47.79 19.21 19.42
N ILE A 911 -49.04 18.94 19.05
CA ILE A 911 -50.22 19.33 19.84
C ILE A 911 -50.67 18.10 20.63
N TYR A 912 -50.85 18.24 21.94
CA TYR A 912 -51.33 17.13 22.78
C TYR A 912 -52.64 17.43 23.50
N GLU A 913 -53.44 16.39 23.71
CA GLU A 913 -54.68 16.40 24.50
C GLU A 913 -54.78 15.20 25.43
N ASN A 914 -55.52 15.36 26.54
CA ASN A 914 -55.76 14.33 27.54
C ASN A 914 -57.07 13.56 27.21
N GLY A 915 -56.98 12.23 27.12
CA GLY A 915 -57.96 11.28 26.62
C GLY A 915 -58.02 11.15 25.09
N ASP A 916 -58.62 10.06 24.60
CA ASP A 916 -58.99 9.84 23.18
C ASP A 916 -60.21 10.69 22.74
N LYS A 917 -60.66 11.64 23.58
CA LYS A 917 -62.04 12.15 23.56
C LYS A 917 -62.31 13.33 22.62
N VAL A 918 -61.30 13.86 21.94
CA VAL A 918 -61.52 14.94 20.97
C VAL A 918 -60.67 14.70 19.73
N ASN A 919 -61.33 14.53 18.60
CA ASN A 919 -60.69 14.66 17.31
C ASN A 919 -60.59 16.17 17.01
N PRO A 920 -59.39 16.77 16.92
CA PRO A 920 -59.24 18.17 16.53
C PRO A 920 -59.74 18.44 15.09
N SER A 921 -60.18 17.39 14.36
CA SER A 921 -60.76 17.42 13.02
C SER A 921 -61.95 18.34 12.81
N ASN A 922 -62.66 18.80 13.86
CA ASN A 922 -63.86 19.61 13.64
C ASN A 922 -63.63 21.12 13.64
N SER A 923 -62.45 21.61 14.04
CA SER A 923 -62.20 23.06 14.03
C SER A 923 -60.76 23.48 13.81
N LEU A 924 -59.79 22.56 13.86
CA LEU A 924 -58.37 22.92 13.83
C LEU A 924 -57.60 22.24 12.72
N VAL A 925 -57.91 21.02 12.26
CA VAL A 925 -57.06 20.30 11.31
C VAL A 925 -57.70 20.22 9.92
N SER A 926 -57.01 20.66 8.86
CA SER A 926 -57.40 20.41 7.47
C SER A 926 -56.42 19.43 6.79
N GLY A 927 -56.91 18.21 6.50
CA GLY A 927 -56.10 17.12 5.93
C GLY A 927 -56.50 15.73 6.45
N SER A 928 -55.69 14.70 6.13
CA SER A 928 -55.86 13.35 6.67
C SER A 928 -55.49 13.31 8.16
N ALA A 929 -56.50 13.46 9.02
CA ALA A 929 -56.32 13.50 10.47
C ALA A 929 -55.51 12.30 11.00
N GLU A 930 -55.75 11.09 10.49
CA GLU A 930 -55.08 9.88 11.00
C GLU A 930 -53.56 9.87 10.71
N THR A 931 -53.12 10.48 9.61
CA THR A 931 -51.69 10.58 9.24
C THR A 931 -50.92 11.49 10.20
N MET A 932 -51.58 12.50 10.76
CA MET A 932 -51.00 13.47 11.69
C MET A 932 -51.00 12.98 13.15
N ARG A 933 -51.82 11.98 13.46
CA ARG A 933 -52.04 11.47 14.81
C ARG A 933 -50.92 10.53 15.24
N VAL A 934 -50.49 10.65 16.49
CA VAL A 934 -49.55 9.73 17.16
C VAL A 934 -50.14 9.37 18.54
N LYS A 935 -50.19 8.09 18.87
CA LYS A 935 -50.65 7.61 20.17
C LYS A 935 -49.47 7.43 21.12
N VAL A 936 -49.60 7.93 22.35
CA VAL A 936 -48.59 7.70 23.39
C VAL A 936 -48.82 6.31 23.99
N PRO A 937 -47.84 5.39 23.94
CA PRO A 937 -47.96 4.09 24.62
C PRO A 937 -48.17 4.30 26.12
N ASP A 938 -49.20 3.66 26.68
CA ASP A 938 -49.54 3.67 28.12
C ASP A 938 -49.92 5.03 28.75
N GLY A 939 -50.21 6.05 27.93
CA GLY A 939 -50.57 7.39 28.40
C GLY A 939 -51.99 7.81 28.03
N ASP A 940 -52.58 8.70 28.83
CA ASP A 940 -53.84 9.36 28.50
C ASP A 940 -53.66 10.43 27.39
N TYR A 941 -52.57 10.46 26.63
CA TYR A 941 -52.29 11.55 25.69
C TYR A 941 -52.41 11.12 24.22
N THR A 942 -53.09 11.94 23.42
CA THR A 942 -53.03 11.86 21.95
C THR A 942 -52.22 13.04 21.43
N LEU A 943 -51.24 12.77 20.56
CA LEU A 943 -50.38 13.76 19.94
C LEU A 943 -50.75 13.98 18.48
N TRP A 944 -50.53 15.20 17.97
CA TRP A 944 -50.77 15.58 16.59
C TRP A 944 -49.60 16.41 16.06
N ILE A 945 -48.99 15.99 14.95
CA ILE A 945 -47.93 16.74 14.28
C ILE A 945 -48.57 17.67 13.24
N ALA A 946 -48.42 18.97 13.40
CA ALA A 946 -49.11 19.97 12.59
C ALA A 946 -48.23 21.16 12.23
N THR A 947 -48.48 21.76 11.07
CA THR A 947 -47.94 23.06 10.66
C THR A 947 -49.05 24.08 10.45
N THR A 948 -48.75 25.37 10.49
CA THR A 948 -49.73 26.44 10.24
C THR A 948 -50.01 26.60 8.74
N GLY A 949 -51.28 26.74 8.32
CA GLY A 949 -51.65 27.00 6.91
C GLY A 949 -51.27 28.42 6.42
N THR A 950 -51.13 28.61 5.10
CA THR A 950 -50.86 29.94 4.51
C THR A 950 -52.09 30.85 4.54
N CYS A 951 -51.98 32.02 5.18
CA CYS A 951 -53.01 33.06 5.17
C CYS A 951 -52.95 33.84 3.85
N GLY A 952 -53.87 33.57 2.92
CA GLY A 952 -54.01 34.36 1.70
C GLY A 952 -55.08 35.44 1.84
N GLY A 953 -54.69 36.71 1.70
CA GLY A 953 -55.60 37.81 1.36
C GLY A 953 -55.73 38.93 2.40
N SER A 954 -55.58 40.16 1.91
CA SER A 954 -55.76 41.43 2.61
C SER A 954 -57.17 41.58 3.20
N GLY A 955 -57.29 41.35 4.51
CA GLY A 955 -58.53 41.54 5.27
C GLY A 955 -58.41 40.80 6.59
N GLY A 956 -57.86 41.46 7.62
CA GLY A 956 -57.70 40.88 8.94
C GLY A 956 -59.05 40.46 9.53
N SER A 957 -59.23 39.15 9.73
CA SER A 957 -59.98 38.54 10.85
C SER A 957 -60.16 37.02 10.72
N ASP A 958 -59.95 36.41 9.54
CA ASP A 958 -60.13 34.97 9.37
C ASP A 958 -58.81 34.25 9.02
N CYS A 959 -57.98 34.02 10.04
CA CYS A 959 -57.04 32.90 10.00
C CYS A 959 -57.80 31.59 10.25
N ILE A 960 -58.72 31.22 9.36
CA ILE A 960 -59.34 29.86 9.34
C ILE A 960 -58.45 28.92 8.49
N GLY A 961 -57.13 29.13 8.51
CA GLY A 961 -56.15 28.17 8.02
C GLY A 961 -55.77 27.28 9.18
N GLY A 962 -56.54 26.23 9.42
CA GLY A 962 -56.25 25.24 10.46
C GLY A 962 -54.82 24.68 10.40
N ALA A 963 -54.42 23.96 11.45
CA ALA A 963 -53.35 22.99 11.43
C ALA A 963 -53.44 22.13 10.15
N VAL A 964 -52.44 22.23 9.29
CA VAL A 964 -52.31 21.38 8.10
C VAL A 964 -51.20 20.36 8.32
N MET A 965 -51.26 19.28 7.54
CA MET A 965 -50.22 18.26 7.54
C MET A 965 -48.88 18.85 7.05
N PRO A 966 -47.78 18.71 7.80
CA PRO A 966 -46.45 19.01 7.31
C PRO A 966 -46.14 18.25 6.02
N THR A 967 -45.42 18.88 5.11
CA THR A 967 -45.07 18.26 3.83
C THR A 967 -44.18 17.05 4.03
N GLY A 968 -44.50 15.95 3.33
CA GLY A 968 -43.78 14.68 3.42
C GLY A 968 -44.09 13.84 4.66
N LEU A 969 -44.94 14.30 5.59
CA LEU A 969 -45.27 13.53 6.81
C LEU A 969 -45.91 12.16 6.51
N ASP A 970 -46.66 12.06 5.42
CA ASP A 970 -47.22 10.82 4.89
C ASP A 970 -46.16 9.77 4.53
N SER A 971 -44.94 10.21 4.20
CA SER A 971 -43.80 9.33 3.93
C SER A 971 -43.16 8.74 5.18
N LEU A 972 -43.61 9.11 6.39
CA LEU A 972 -43.06 8.68 7.69
C LEU A 972 -44.01 7.80 8.52
N VAL A 973 -45.11 7.35 7.93
CA VAL A 973 -46.13 6.56 8.64
C VAL A 973 -45.70 5.09 8.80
N ASP A 974 -45.03 4.54 7.79
CA ASP A 974 -44.61 3.13 7.75
C ASP A 974 -43.24 2.96 8.43
N ALA A 975 -43.08 1.98 9.33
CA ALA A 975 -41.78 1.69 9.96
C ALA A 975 -40.73 1.15 8.96
N SER A 976 -41.15 0.63 7.80
CA SER A 976 -40.28 0.20 6.70
C SER A 976 -39.93 1.33 5.73
N ASN A 977 -40.28 2.58 6.06
CA ASN A 977 -39.97 3.72 5.22
C ASN A 977 -38.45 3.86 4.98
N LYS A 978 -38.08 4.38 3.82
CA LYS A 978 -36.68 4.54 3.40
C LYS A 978 -35.87 5.54 4.24
N TRP A 979 -36.50 6.27 5.16
CA TRP A 979 -35.87 7.30 5.99
C TRP A 979 -35.37 6.74 7.32
N GLY A 980 -35.77 5.52 7.70
CA GLY A 980 -35.38 4.87 8.94
C GLY A 980 -35.91 5.53 10.21
N VAL A 981 -36.72 6.58 10.09
CA VAL A 981 -37.36 7.33 11.18
C VAL A 981 -38.85 7.43 10.91
N THR A 982 -39.68 7.29 11.94
CA THR A 982 -41.14 7.43 11.80
C THR A 982 -41.65 8.72 12.42
N LYS A 983 -42.88 9.10 12.07
CA LYS A 983 -43.58 10.23 12.72
C LYS A 983 -43.72 10.02 14.23
N ASP A 984 -43.86 8.76 14.67
CA ASP A 984 -44.03 8.41 16.08
C ASP A 984 -42.71 8.64 16.84
N ASP A 985 -41.57 8.33 16.24
CA ASP A 985 -40.25 8.56 16.86
C ASP A 985 -39.99 10.04 17.12
N ILE A 986 -40.30 10.88 16.14
CA ILE A 986 -40.17 12.34 16.22
C ILE A 986 -41.10 12.92 17.28
N ALA A 987 -42.39 12.55 17.24
CA ALA A 987 -43.39 13.07 18.15
C ALA A 987 -43.15 12.65 19.61
N LEU A 988 -42.84 11.38 19.85
CA LEU A 988 -42.64 10.85 21.20
C LEU A 988 -41.36 11.41 21.84
N SER A 989 -40.26 11.50 21.07
CA SER A 989 -39.02 12.15 21.55
C SER A 989 -39.27 13.60 21.97
N SER A 990 -39.96 14.38 21.13
CA SER A 990 -40.31 15.77 21.40
C SER A 990 -41.21 15.90 22.64
N PHE A 991 -42.27 15.09 22.72
CA PHE A 991 -43.23 15.12 23.83
C PHE A 991 -42.59 14.76 25.16
N TYR A 992 -41.81 13.67 25.23
CA TYR A 992 -41.14 13.30 26.48
C TYR A 992 -40.05 14.28 26.86
N GLY A 993 -39.35 14.89 25.89
CA GLY A 993 -38.40 15.97 26.13
C GLY A 993 -39.07 17.18 26.79
N TYR A 994 -40.22 17.60 26.27
CA TYR A 994 -41.05 18.65 26.85
C TYR A 994 -41.52 18.31 28.28
N MET A 995 -41.99 17.08 28.51
CA MET A 995 -42.44 16.65 29.83
C MET A 995 -41.31 16.62 30.86
N LEU A 996 -40.13 16.09 30.51
CA LEU A 996 -38.94 16.11 31.38
C LEU A 996 -38.38 17.51 31.59
N GLY A 997 -38.47 18.38 30.58
CA GLY A 997 -38.08 19.80 30.63
C GLY A 997 -39.01 20.68 31.47
N GLY A 998 -39.96 20.09 32.21
CA GLY A 998 -40.91 20.82 33.04
C GLY A 998 -41.98 21.55 32.24
N LYS A 999 -42.38 21.01 31.08
CA LYS A 999 -43.41 21.55 30.17
C LYS A 999 -43.06 22.93 29.61
N LYS A 1000 -41.80 23.14 29.23
CA LYS A 1000 -41.29 24.40 28.67
C LYS A 1000 -40.62 24.19 27.31
N ASN A 1001 -40.79 25.16 26.41
CA ASN A 1001 -40.03 25.27 25.15
C ASN A 1001 -38.97 26.40 25.27
N PRO A 1002 -37.79 26.28 24.62
CA PRO A 1002 -37.25 25.04 24.08
C PRO A 1002 -36.88 24.09 25.23
N TYR A 1003 -36.85 22.81 24.93
CA TYR A 1003 -36.33 21.78 25.83
C TYR A 1003 -35.10 21.16 25.17
N SER A 1004 -34.14 20.72 25.98
CA SER A 1004 -32.94 20.01 25.54
C SER A 1004 -33.00 18.56 25.99
N ILE A 1005 -32.07 17.76 25.47
CA ILE A 1005 -31.75 16.48 26.07
C ILE A 1005 -31.38 16.67 27.55
N SER A 1006 -31.93 15.82 28.41
CA SER A 1006 -31.64 15.78 29.83
C SER A 1006 -30.42 14.88 30.07
N ASN A 1007 -29.26 15.50 30.28
CA ASN A 1007 -27.97 14.77 30.42
C ASN A 1007 -27.86 13.87 31.66
N ASN A 1008 -28.81 13.90 32.61
CA ASN A 1008 -28.53 13.29 33.93
C ASN A 1008 -29.63 12.44 34.56
N LYS A 1009 -30.86 12.33 34.03
CA LYS A 1009 -31.90 11.51 34.69
C LYS A 1009 -32.97 10.99 33.74
N ALA A 1010 -32.62 10.21 32.72
CA ALA A 1010 -33.60 9.44 31.95
C ALA A 1010 -33.99 8.11 32.64
N LYS A 1011 -33.88 8.01 33.97
CA LYS A 1011 -34.69 7.06 34.73
C LYS A 1011 -36.11 7.63 34.83
N GLY A 1012 -36.98 7.16 33.94
CA GLY A 1012 -38.41 7.38 34.02
C GLY A 1012 -38.93 8.57 33.21
N LEU A 1013 -39.54 8.24 32.07
CA LEU A 1013 -40.83 8.80 31.62
C LEU A 1013 -41.41 7.99 30.44
N ASN A 1014 -40.66 7.01 29.89
CA ASN A 1014 -41.27 5.88 29.21
C ASN A 1014 -41.51 4.76 30.25
N PRO A 1015 -42.76 4.44 30.62
CA PRO A 1015 -43.06 3.42 31.64
C PRO A 1015 -42.51 2.03 31.29
N THR A 1016 -42.19 1.76 30.02
CA THR A 1016 -41.70 0.45 29.59
C THR A 1016 -40.18 0.33 29.58
N ASN A 1017 -39.43 1.43 29.72
CA ASN A 1017 -37.98 1.39 29.60
C ASN A 1017 -37.31 1.68 30.95
N THR A 1018 -37.13 0.62 31.73
CA THR A 1018 -36.31 0.57 32.95
C THR A 1018 -34.87 0.16 32.64
N GLY A 1019 -34.43 0.33 31.38
CA GLY A 1019 -33.11 -0.04 30.91
C GLY A 1019 -31.99 0.57 31.76
N PRO A 1020 -30.90 -0.19 32.02
CA PRO A 1020 -29.81 0.27 32.86
C PRO A 1020 -28.96 1.36 32.19
N LEU A 1021 -29.14 1.65 30.90
CA LEU A 1021 -28.25 2.54 30.15
C LEU A 1021 -28.89 3.91 29.83
N PRO A 1022 -28.06 4.97 29.76
CA PRO A 1022 -28.47 6.25 29.18
C PRO A 1022 -28.95 6.07 27.73
N PHE A 1023 -30.04 6.73 27.33
CA PHE A 1023 -30.53 6.79 25.93
C PHE A 1023 -31.02 5.46 25.31
N ASP A 1024 -31.32 4.44 26.12
CA ASP A 1024 -31.88 3.13 25.73
C ASP A 1024 -33.19 3.18 24.90
N SER A 1025 -33.78 4.36 24.74
CA SER A 1025 -34.99 4.55 23.91
C SER A 1025 -34.67 4.92 22.45
N GLY A 1026 -33.40 4.92 22.05
CA GLY A 1026 -32.96 5.18 20.68
C GLY A 1026 -33.49 6.52 20.16
N LEU A 1027 -34.12 6.52 18.98
CA LEU A 1027 -34.72 7.71 18.36
C LEU A 1027 -35.83 8.36 19.20
N ARG A 1028 -36.49 7.60 20.10
CA ARG A 1028 -37.54 8.11 21.00
C ARG A 1028 -36.99 8.72 22.28
N THR A 1029 -35.66 8.76 22.44
CA THR A 1029 -35.05 9.38 23.60
C THR A 1029 -35.56 10.81 23.79
N PRO A 1030 -36.03 11.19 24.99
CA PRO A 1030 -36.58 12.50 25.27
C PRO A 1030 -35.67 13.66 24.84
N GLY A 1031 -36.17 14.51 23.95
CA GLY A 1031 -35.48 15.73 23.51
C GLY A 1031 -34.49 15.57 22.35
N VAL A 1032 -34.33 14.37 21.77
CA VAL A 1032 -33.54 14.15 20.54
C VAL A 1032 -34.10 14.97 19.37
N PHE A 1033 -35.42 14.95 19.19
CA PHE A 1033 -36.10 15.82 18.24
C PHE A 1033 -36.71 17.03 18.97
N GLY A 1034 -36.47 18.23 18.44
CA GLY A 1034 -36.84 19.51 19.07
C GLY A 1034 -38.01 20.22 18.41
N ILE A 1035 -39.16 19.56 18.23
CA ILE A 1035 -40.38 20.20 17.69
C ILE A 1035 -41.20 20.80 18.84
N PRO A 1036 -41.46 22.13 18.87
CA PRO A 1036 -42.24 22.76 19.92
C PRO A 1036 -43.52 22.00 20.31
N VAL A 1037 -43.73 21.78 21.60
CA VAL A 1037 -44.87 21.01 22.11
C VAL A 1037 -45.79 21.91 22.92
N CYS A 1038 -47.11 21.85 22.69
CA CYS A 1038 -48.09 22.57 23.50
C CYS A 1038 -49.47 21.91 23.49
N THR A 1039 -50.37 22.40 24.35
CA THR A 1039 -51.77 21.97 24.33
C THR A 1039 -52.52 22.59 23.16
N THR A 1040 -53.64 21.98 22.76
CA THR A 1040 -54.52 22.52 21.71
C THR A 1040 -55.01 23.94 22.02
N GLU A 1041 -55.20 24.28 23.29
CA GLU A 1041 -55.61 25.63 23.70
C GLU A 1041 -54.51 26.67 23.44
N VAL A 1042 -53.26 26.36 23.81
CA VAL A 1042 -52.11 27.24 23.58
C VAL A 1042 -51.86 27.42 22.08
N PHE A 1043 -51.88 26.32 21.32
CA PHE A 1043 -51.71 26.35 19.87
C PHE A 1043 -52.78 27.25 19.20
N ARG A 1044 -54.05 27.09 19.58
CA ARG A 1044 -55.17 27.89 19.04
C ARG A 1044 -55.05 29.37 19.37
N LYS A 1045 -54.63 29.69 20.60
CA LYS A 1045 -54.46 31.08 21.04
C LYS A 1045 -53.35 31.77 20.23
N ASN A 1046 -52.21 31.11 20.10
CA ASN A 1046 -51.04 31.69 19.42
C ASN A 1046 -51.20 31.80 17.91
N LEU A 1047 -52.06 31.00 17.28
CA LEU A 1047 -52.41 31.19 15.85
C LEU A 1047 -52.98 32.58 15.55
N GLN A 1048 -53.49 33.29 16.56
CA GLN A 1048 -54.07 34.63 16.45
C GLN A 1048 -53.07 35.76 16.78
N ASP A 1049 -51.90 35.44 17.35
CA ASP A 1049 -50.87 36.39 17.81
C ASP A 1049 -49.63 36.40 16.90
N ASP A 1050 -48.68 37.31 17.18
CA ASP A 1050 -47.49 37.62 16.36
C ASP A 1050 -46.67 36.37 15.94
N LYS A 1051 -46.28 36.32 14.67
CA LYS A 1051 -45.71 35.15 13.98
C LYS A 1051 -44.19 35.07 14.06
N ASP A 1052 -43.52 36.12 14.54
CA ASP A 1052 -42.06 36.23 14.52
C ASP A 1052 -41.43 35.75 15.85
N CYS A 1053 -41.53 34.46 16.15
CA CYS A 1053 -40.82 33.83 17.28
C CYS A 1053 -40.47 32.36 17.00
N ASP A 1054 -39.26 31.92 17.36
CA ASP A 1054 -38.78 30.54 17.17
C ASP A 1054 -39.60 29.46 17.90
N GLN A 1055 -40.42 29.86 18.87
CA GLN A 1055 -41.31 28.97 19.63
C GLN A 1055 -42.75 28.99 19.12
N TYR A 1056 -43.08 29.86 18.17
CA TYR A 1056 -44.39 29.90 17.54
C TYR A 1056 -44.64 28.57 16.81
N PRO A 1057 -45.87 28.00 16.83
CA PRO A 1057 -47.10 28.46 17.50
C PRO A 1057 -47.28 27.92 18.94
N CYS A 1058 -46.25 27.39 19.59
CA CYS A 1058 -46.32 26.77 20.92
C CYS A 1058 -45.62 27.58 22.03
N ARG A 1059 -45.54 28.90 21.86
CA ARG A 1059 -45.03 29.83 22.88
C ARG A 1059 -46.01 29.87 24.06
N VAL A 1060 -45.49 29.88 25.29
CA VAL A 1060 -46.32 29.97 26.51
C VAL A 1060 -46.18 31.35 27.13
#